data_AF-Q30PU0-F1
#
_entry.id   AF-Q30PU0-F1
#
_cell.length_a   1.000
_cell.length_b   1.000
_cell.length_c   1.000
_cell.angle_alpha   90.00
_cell.angle_beta   90.00
_cell.angle_gamma   90.00
#
_symmetry.space_group_name_H-M   'P 1'
#
loop_
_entity.id
_entity.type
_entity.pdbx_description
1 polymer ?
#
loop_
_entity_poly.entity_id
_entity_poly.type
_entity_poly.pdbx_seq_one_letter_code
_entity_poly.pdbx_strand_id
1 'polypeptide(L)'
;MPANGSGTRTQSDVTVTGGNNTTTVTVNQDAAVTAVDAVDAVAGANETATVVFSALTIGQTVILDGLTFTASAAMTATEAATIFENLAAGATHGAATKGVYTGALSSDYTTGAVSGTSSNTVVFTSVVKANDGTNIANTGTGTAAVTVVNGSSATTAVTGVAGIVGGAVVIADGATTTDTIATVTLDGYGASSTITSDALTTLSIANSAQDLTITNATATTLALTVDNVTAGSVVDDNSGTYTTINITTANADSDIDLDAAAATTLTVAGTNALDLTGATLTALTTLTVSGSASLTMDGDEADTLTSVNTSATTGTTTITIGGDTATYTGGAGVDNVTLDSTTVNKAINLGAGNNSLTLATGTTSLTTEMIAGSGTDTLVMASADAITASSTTVFETKITGFEKLSLGANTTTGTVDLANMDDMSYVVSANSAAGAEIQTFTITHGTDAEVAEVQTFTTTGSTGAGTAVVAGVNVAIGGALTADQVGALIAAEDYSGNANISSVTYLGGIVRITYTTAAGDQAAAVINDDNGNTGIVFGAVLDNAVAYDSNTGNIAIEGVNVAVAADLTADQVGALITAADYSSTTIASVAYNSTTDTVTVTYDAGVNEAATTAVDTDTTGVAFGSITTTVDGSATTALTLDNMANNGTLELTAAGSGVVVTMDDATSTTADIFNILLSTNTNGTVAMGTVSVAGVETIHITTADTNTASTDSNVPAYTMTLSDAAVKTMTISGNAALTLTNTDNVALTSLNASSMTAALTATTNGTVAETITGGSGNDVLTTSKSGDVLIGGEGNDTLTGTELVTLTGGAGNDIFVADTVSSNVNSYMTITDATAGDYIKFTGADSFASSAVELGSTAVFQDYANEAINLIGANDIAWFQFDGNTYLVMDKTDTTVFTENQDVIVKLTGLIDLSTATFNDTADTIQLF
;
A
#
# COMPACT_ATOMS: atom_id res chain seq x y z
N MET A 1 44.27 -6.76 -25.91
CA MET A 1 43.25 -6.40 -24.90
C MET A 1 42.11 -7.39 -25.05
N PRO A 2 41.53 -7.93 -23.96
CA PRO A 2 40.35 -8.77 -24.08
C PRO A 2 39.23 -7.94 -24.73
N ALA A 3 38.42 -8.56 -25.57
CA ALA A 3 37.47 -7.85 -26.44
C ALA A 3 36.43 -7.00 -25.69
N ASN A 4 36.28 -7.20 -24.37
CA ASN A 4 35.23 -6.56 -23.55
C ASN A 4 35.74 -5.83 -22.29
N GLY A 5 37.06 -5.68 -22.08
CA GLY A 5 37.58 -4.97 -20.90
C GLY A 5 37.96 -3.53 -21.21
N SER A 6 37.31 -2.56 -20.56
CA SER A 6 37.71 -1.16 -20.65
C SER A 6 39.05 -0.95 -19.94
N GLY A 7 40.07 -0.53 -20.69
CA GLY A 7 41.39 -0.23 -20.14
C GLY A 7 41.46 1.23 -19.68
N THR A 8 42.05 1.47 -18.51
CA THR A 8 42.36 2.83 -18.04
C THR A 8 43.75 3.26 -18.52
N ARG A 9 43.85 4.48 -19.05
CA ARG A 9 45.12 5.11 -19.46
C ARG A 9 45.50 6.20 -18.48
N THR A 10 46.68 6.09 -17.89
CA THR A 10 47.26 7.14 -17.05
C THR A 10 48.12 8.07 -17.90
N GLN A 11 47.88 9.37 -17.79
CA GLN A 11 48.66 10.42 -18.43
C GLN A 11 49.95 10.69 -17.65
N SER A 12 50.96 11.24 -18.33
CA SER A 12 52.27 11.49 -17.71
C SER A 12 52.25 12.69 -16.77
N ASP A 13 53.03 12.62 -15.70
CA ASP A 13 53.26 13.76 -14.82
C ASP A 13 53.89 14.95 -15.57
N VAL A 14 53.52 16.16 -15.18
CA VAL A 14 54.01 17.43 -15.72
C VAL A 14 54.68 18.22 -14.60
N THR A 15 55.94 18.63 -14.81
CA THR A 15 56.66 19.52 -13.89
C THR A 15 57.08 20.79 -14.59
N VAL A 16 56.76 21.95 -14.00
CA VAL A 16 57.13 23.28 -14.50
C VAL A 16 57.91 24.03 -13.42
N THR A 17 59.09 24.55 -13.77
CA THR A 17 59.85 25.49 -12.93
C THR A 17 59.98 26.82 -13.67
N GLY A 18 59.27 27.84 -13.19
CA GLY A 18 59.31 29.18 -13.78
C GLY A 18 60.61 29.91 -13.48
N GLY A 19 61.09 30.74 -14.42
CA GLY A 19 62.19 31.67 -14.14
C GLY A 19 61.66 33.08 -13.86
N ASN A 20 62.55 34.06 -13.66
CA ASN A 20 62.23 35.46 -13.34
C ASN A 20 61.30 36.22 -14.33
N ASN A 21 60.89 35.60 -15.44
CA ASN A 21 60.03 36.19 -16.46
C ASN A 21 58.77 35.37 -16.73
N THR A 22 58.59 34.23 -16.06
CA THR A 22 57.44 33.34 -16.28
C THR A 22 56.26 33.86 -15.48
N THR A 23 55.31 34.53 -16.15
CA THR A 23 54.12 35.07 -15.47
C THR A 23 52.89 34.19 -15.55
N THR A 24 52.87 33.25 -16.51
CA THR A 24 51.70 32.45 -16.84
C THR A 24 52.14 31.02 -17.14
N VAL A 25 51.39 30.05 -16.61
CA VAL A 25 51.58 28.62 -16.88
C VAL A 25 50.23 28.02 -17.28
N THR A 26 50.22 27.22 -18.35
CA THR A 26 49.05 26.47 -18.80
C THR A 26 49.44 25.01 -18.99
N VAL A 27 48.68 24.10 -18.37
CA VAL A 27 48.83 22.65 -18.53
C VAL A 27 47.49 22.08 -18.94
N ASN A 28 47.49 21.33 -20.05
CA ASN A 28 46.32 20.62 -20.57
C ASN A 28 46.65 19.13 -20.62
N GLN A 29 45.87 18.36 -19.89
CA GLN A 29 45.74 16.92 -19.97
C GLN A 29 44.32 16.58 -20.43
N ASP A 30 44.13 15.38 -20.97
CA ASP A 30 42.79 14.90 -21.30
C ASP A 30 41.97 14.80 -20.00
N ALA A 31 40.67 15.11 -20.07
CA ALA A 31 39.75 15.02 -18.95
C ALA A 31 39.79 13.62 -18.31
N ALA A 32 39.68 13.54 -16.98
CA ALA A 32 39.53 12.26 -16.31
C ALA A 32 38.20 11.59 -16.75
N VAL A 33 38.25 10.30 -17.05
CA VAL A 33 37.09 9.52 -17.49
C VAL A 33 37.08 8.19 -16.76
N THR A 34 35.97 7.85 -16.12
CA THR A 34 35.77 6.53 -15.51
C THR A 34 35.56 5.48 -16.59
N ALA A 35 36.25 4.35 -16.48
CA ALA A 35 36.13 3.27 -17.45
C ALA A 35 34.75 2.58 -17.32
N VAL A 36 34.08 2.36 -18.46
CA VAL A 36 32.80 1.64 -18.53
C VAL A 36 33.00 0.45 -19.45
N ASP A 37 32.69 -0.75 -18.97
CA ASP A 37 32.77 -1.95 -19.79
C ASP A 37 31.63 -2.00 -20.81
N ALA A 38 31.96 -2.44 -22.03
CA ALA A 38 30.95 -2.64 -23.05
C ALA A 38 30.09 -3.86 -22.71
N VAL A 39 28.77 -3.69 -22.82
CA VAL A 39 27.81 -4.79 -22.72
C VAL A 39 27.14 -4.92 -24.08
N ASP A 40 27.20 -6.11 -24.68
CA ASP A 40 26.47 -6.39 -25.91
C ASP A 40 24.97 -6.54 -25.60
N ALA A 41 24.13 -6.04 -26.50
CA ALA A 41 22.69 -6.29 -26.39
C ALA A 41 22.40 -7.79 -26.60
N VAL A 42 21.74 -8.41 -25.63
CA VAL A 42 21.22 -9.77 -25.73
C VAL A 42 19.71 -9.68 -25.74
N ALA A 43 19.06 -10.17 -26.80
CA ALA A 43 17.61 -10.22 -26.85
C ALA A 43 17.09 -11.20 -25.80
N GLY A 44 16.09 -10.79 -25.03
CA GLY A 44 15.43 -11.69 -24.07
C GLY A 44 14.78 -12.87 -24.79
N ALA A 45 14.82 -14.04 -24.16
CA ALA A 45 14.28 -15.29 -24.66
C ALA A 45 13.11 -15.76 -23.78
N ASN A 46 12.11 -16.34 -24.43
CA ASN A 46 10.97 -16.96 -23.76
C ASN A 46 11.41 -18.30 -23.15
N GLU A 47 10.85 -18.64 -21.99
CA GLU A 47 11.00 -20.00 -21.44
C GLU A 47 10.31 -21.01 -22.35
N THR A 48 10.94 -22.18 -22.51
CA THR A 48 10.31 -23.32 -23.22
C THR A 48 10.38 -24.60 -22.41
N ALA A 49 9.28 -25.35 -22.38
CA ALA A 49 9.22 -26.69 -21.81
C ALA A 49 8.90 -27.70 -22.91
N THR A 50 9.87 -28.55 -23.24
CA THR A 50 9.68 -29.64 -24.19
C THR A 50 9.13 -30.86 -23.46
N VAL A 51 7.93 -31.30 -23.81
CA VAL A 51 7.23 -32.41 -23.19
C VAL A 51 7.18 -33.60 -24.13
N VAL A 52 7.74 -34.74 -23.70
CA VAL A 52 7.75 -36.00 -24.45
C VAL A 52 6.75 -36.97 -23.83
N PHE A 53 5.70 -37.29 -24.57
CA PHE A 53 4.59 -38.12 -24.11
C PHE A 53 4.86 -39.62 -24.32
N SER A 54 4.34 -40.43 -23.40
CA SER A 54 4.26 -41.89 -23.52
C SER A 54 2.83 -42.34 -23.77
N ALA A 55 2.64 -43.63 -24.09
CA ALA A 55 1.30 -44.20 -24.21
C ALA A 55 0.56 -44.15 -22.85
N LEU A 56 -0.73 -43.78 -22.87
CA LEU A 56 -1.57 -43.73 -21.68
C LEU A 56 -2.55 -44.91 -21.67
N THR A 57 -2.73 -45.51 -20.50
CA THR A 57 -3.81 -46.48 -20.27
C THR A 57 -5.06 -45.77 -19.73
N ILE A 58 -6.19 -46.47 -19.76
CA ILE A 58 -7.47 -45.96 -19.21
C ILE A 58 -7.26 -45.50 -17.76
N GLY A 59 -7.75 -44.31 -17.45
CA GLY A 59 -7.69 -43.69 -16.12
C GLY A 59 -6.40 -42.93 -15.80
N GLN A 60 -5.35 -43.02 -16.63
CA GLN A 60 -4.15 -42.21 -16.42
C GLN A 60 -4.40 -40.74 -16.76
N THR A 61 -3.75 -39.85 -16.02
CA THR A 61 -3.86 -38.40 -16.13
C THR A 61 -2.54 -37.77 -16.55
N VAL A 62 -2.57 -36.75 -17.41
CA VAL A 62 -1.43 -35.86 -17.65
C VAL A 62 -1.87 -34.46 -17.23
N ILE A 63 -1.10 -33.83 -16.35
CA ILE A 63 -1.41 -32.51 -15.79
C ILE A 63 -0.23 -31.61 -16.12
N LEU A 64 -0.44 -30.62 -16.98
CA LEU A 64 0.60 -29.69 -17.42
C LEU A 64 0.07 -28.28 -17.27
N ASP A 65 0.70 -27.51 -16.38
CA ASP A 65 0.45 -26.07 -16.21
C ASP A 65 -1.04 -25.72 -16.06
N GLY A 66 -1.71 -26.41 -15.12
CA GLY A 66 -3.14 -26.25 -14.83
C GLY A 66 -4.09 -27.12 -15.66
N LEU A 67 -3.71 -27.50 -16.89
CA LEU A 67 -4.55 -28.31 -17.75
C LEU A 67 -4.40 -29.80 -17.45
N THR A 68 -5.49 -30.46 -17.07
CA THR A 68 -5.55 -31.90 -16.81
C THR A 68 -6.26 -32.62 -17.95
N PHE A 69 -5.63 -33.68 -18.48
CA PHE A 69 -6.27 -34.63 -19.38
C PHE A 69 -6.36 -36.01 -18.75
N THR A 70 -7.56 -36.61 -18.75
CA THR A 70 -7.82 -37.98 -18.25
C THR A 70 -8.21 -38.93 -19.38
N ALA A 71 -7.44 -40.00 -19.59
CA ALA A 71 -7.68 -40.97 -20.66
C ALA A 71 -8.90 -41.87 -20.36
N SER A 72 -9.91 -41.87 -21.23
CA SER A 72 -11.08 -42.77 -21.15
C SER A 72 -10.93 -44.04 -22.00
N ALA A 73 -9.93 -44.08 -22.89
CA ALA A 73 -9.49 -45.25 -23.65
C ALA A 73 -7.96 -45.33 -23.70
N ALA A 74 -7.41 -46.51 -23.97
CA ALA A 74 -5.96 -46.64 -24.20
C ALA A 74 -5.54 -45.85 -25.45
N MET A 75 -4.43 -45.12 -25.35
CA MET A 75 -3.91 -44.26 -26.41
C MET A 75 -2.40 -44.39 -26.57
N THR A 76 -1.95 -44.23 -27.81
CA THR A 76 -0.53 -44.21 -28.17
C THR A 76 0.13 -42.91 -27.72
N ALA A 77 1.47 -42.89 -27.68
CA ALA A 77 2.25 -41.69 -27.34
C ALA A 77 1.98 -40.51 -28.30
N THR A 78 1.71 -40.80 -29.57
CA THR A 78 1.35 -39.78 -30.57
C THR A 78 -0.03 -39.20 -30.30
N GLU A 79 -1.03 -40.06 -30.03
CA GLU A 79 -2.37 -39.59 -29.66
C GLU A 79 -2.34 -38.76 -28.37
N ALA A 80 -1.51 -39.13 -27.40
CA ALA A 80 -1.30 -38.36 -26.16
C ALA A 80 -0.66 -36.98 -26.40
N ALA A 81 0.23 -36.84 -27.39
CA ALA A 81 0.82 -35.56 -27.74
C ALA A 81 -0.15 -34.65 -28.52
N THR A 82 -0.95 -35.21 -29.44
CA THR A 82 -1.95 -34.46 -30.24
C THR A 82 -3.03 -33.80 -29.37
N ILE A 83 -3.29 -34.34 -28.18
CA ILE A 83 -4.18 -33.73 -27.18
C ILE A 83 -3.70 -32.32 -26.78
N PHE A 84 -2.39 -32.10 -26.67
CA PHE A 84 -1.82 -30.80 -26.27
C PHE A 84 -1.28 -29.97 -27.45
N GLU A 85 -1.70 -30.25 -28.68
CA GLU A 85 -1.15 -29.55 -29.86
C GLU A 85 -1.79 -28.18 -30.10
N ASN A 86 -0.97 -27.18 -30.43
CA ASN A 86 -1.40 -25.85 -30.90
C ASN A 86 -2.44 -25.13 -30.00
N LEU A 87 -2.40 -25.40 -28.70
CA LEU A 87 -3.23 -24.71 -27.71
C LEU A 87 -2.73 -23.28 -27.49
N ALA A 88 -3.68 -22.34 -27.50
CA ALA A 88 -3.44 -20.97 -27.03
C ALA A 88 -3.32 -20.93 -25.50
N ALA A 89 -2.76 -19.83 -24.98
CA ALA A 89 -2.77 -19.57 -23.55
C ALA A 89 -4.21 -19.46 -23.02
N GLY A 90 -4.48 -19.96 -21.82
CA GLY A 90 -5.84 -20.04 -21.26
C GLY A 90 -6.70 -21.19 -21.81
N ALA A 91 -6.19 -22.04 -22.70
CA ALA A 91 -7.02 -23.07 -23.34
C ALA A 91 -7.54 -24.12 -22.34
N THR A 92 -8.85 -24.37 -22.36
CA THR A 92 -9.52 -25.37 -21.51
C THR A 92 -9.68 -26.75 -22.17
N HIS A 93 -9.42 -26.85 -23.48
CA HIS A 93 -9.53 -28.10 -24.22
C HIS A 93 -8.65 -28.12 -25.49
N GLY A 94 -8.18 -29.31 -25.85
CA GLY A 94 -7.53 -29.61 -27.14
C GLY A 94 -8.34 -30.58 -28.02
N ALA A 95 -7.71 -31.13 -29.06
CA ALA A 95 -8.36 -32.00 -30.05
C ALA A 95 -8.59 -33.46 -29.56
N ALA A 96 -9.13 -33.65 -28.36
CA ALA A 96 -9.30 -34.99 -27.77
C ALA A 96 -10.47 -35.79 -28.38
N THR A 97 -10.23 -37.09 -28.62
CA THR A 97 -11.28 -38.06 -29.03
C THR A 97 -11.41 -39.26 -28.08
N LYS A 98 -10.54 -39.37 -27.05
CA LYS A 98 -10.37 -40.55 -26.18
C LYS A 98 -10.16 -40.22 -24.69
N GLY A 99 -10.70 -39.11 -24.21
CA GLY A 99 -10.62 -38.68 -22.82
C GLY A 99 -11.32 -37.35 -22.57
N VAL A 100 -11.13 -36.79 -21.38
CA VAL A 100 -11.80 -35.56 -20.91
C VAL A 100 -10.77 -34.59 -20.35
N TYR A 101 -10.96 -33.30 -20.60
CA TYR A 101 -10.18 -32.22 -19.98
C TYR A 101 -10.87 -31.67 -18.74
N THR A 102 -10.08 -31.26 -17.76
CA THR A 102 -10.50 -30.45 -16.62
C THR A 102 -9.42 -29.40 -16.32
N GLY A 103 -9.82 -28.22 -15.86
CA GLY A 103 -8.91 -27.08 -15.69
C GLY A 103 -8.60 -26.35 -17.00
N ALA A 104 -7.65 -25.43 -16.96
CA ALA A 104 -7.20 -24.62 -18.09
C ALA A 104 -5.67 -24.58 -18.13
N LEU A 105 -5.09 -24.50 -19.33
CA LEU A 105 -3.70 -24.12 -19.49
C LEU A 105 -3.55 -22.69 -18.99
N SER A 106 -2.48 -22.36 -18.27
CA SER A 106 -2.28 -21.00 -17.77
C SER A 106 -2.29 -19.96 -18.90
N SER A 107 -2.50 -18.69 -18.54
CA SER A 107 -2.33 -17.55 -19.44
C SER A 107 -0.88 -17.36 -19.90
N ASP A 108 0.07 -18.08 -19.27
CA ASP A 108 1.49 -17.81 -19.41
C ASP A 108 2.13 -18.64 -20.50
N TYR A 109 1.48 -19.72 -20.95
CA TYR A 109 2.05 -20.66 -21.92
C TYR A 109 1.15 -20.95 -23.11
N THR A 110 1.79 -21.05 -24.28
CA THR A 110 1.19 -21.60 -25.50
C THR A 110 1.86 -22.93 -25.85
N THR A 111 1.22 -23.77 -26.65
CA THR A 111 1.82 -25.03 -27.13
C THR A 111 1.99 -25.06 -28.64
N GLY A 112 3.07 -25.69 -29.09
CA GLY A 112 3.34 -25.90 -30.51
C GLY A 112 2.67 -27.14 -31.11
N ALA A 113 2.91 -27.37 -32.39
CA ALA A 113 2.49 -28.59 -33.07
C ALA A 113 3.24 -29.83 -32.57
N VAL A 114 2.63 -31.01 -32.69
CA VAL A 114 3.32 -32.28 -32.40
C VAL A 114 4.55 -32.42 -33.29
N SER A 115 5.67 -32.73 -32.66
CA SER A 115 7.00 -32.80 -33.27
C SER A 115 7.80 -34.02 -32.78
N GLY A 116 9.07 -34.09 -33.18
CA GLY A 116 9.97 -35.19 -32.89
C GLY A 116 9.85 -36.37 -33.87
N THR A 117 10.87 -37.22 -33.93
CA THR A 117 10.95 -38.37 -34.86
C THR A 117 9.90 -39.45 -34.59
N SER A 118 9.37 -39.48 -33.36
CA SER A 118 8.31 -40.39 -32.93
C SER A 118 6.94 -39.72 -32.83
N SER A 119 6.83 -38.45 -33.26
CA SER A 119 5.60 -37.66 -33.22
C SER A 119 4.91 -37.71 -31.85
N ASN A 120 5.67 -37.55 -30.78
CA ASN A 120 5.19 -37.65 -29.40
C ASN A 120 5.70 -36.48 -28.53
N THR A 121 6.08 -35.37 -29.14
CA THR A 121 6.67 -34.22 -28.44
C THR A 121 5.86 -32.95 -28.71
N VAL A 122 5.61 -32.17 -27.66
CA VAL A 122 5.02 -30.82 -27.76
C VAL A 122 5.92 -29.85 -27.00
N VAL A 123 6.14 -28.66 -27.54
CA VAL A 123 6.89 -27.59 -26.87
C VAL A 123 5.90 -26.56 -26.35
N PHE A 124 5.95 -26.32 -25.04
CA PHE A 124 5.26 -25.24 -24.37
C PHE A 124 6.19 -24.02 -24.39
N THR A 125 5.69 -22.86 -24.78
CA THR A 125 6.47 -21.62 -24.89
C THR A 125 5.77 -20.54 -24.08
N SER A 126 6.50 -19.94 -23.15
CA SER A 126 6.01 -18.81 -22.36
C SER A 126 5.63 -17.65 -23.28
N VAL A 127 4.56 -16.91 -22.98
CA VAL A 127 4.16 -15.70 -23.73
C VAL A 127 4.98 -14.48 -23.33
N VAL A 128 5.59 -14.52 -22.14
CA VAL A 128 6.51 -13.50 -21.61
C VAL A 128 7.96 -13.95 -21.65
N LYS A 129 8.86 -12.99 -21.92
CA LYS A 129 10.31 -13.21 -21.87
C LYS A 129 10.76 -13.24 -20.42
N ALA A 130 11.76 -14.07 -20.12
CA ALA A 130 12.35 -14.18 -18.78
C ALA A 130 11.37 -14.59 -17.66
N ASN A 131 10.31 -15.31 -17.99
CA ASN A 131 9.40 -15.88 -16.99
C ASN A 131 10.22 -16.68 -15.97
N ASP A 132 10.22 -16.27 -14.70
CA ASP A 132 10.89 -16.91 -13.57
C ASP A 132 9.88 -17.62 -12.64
N GLY A 133 8.63 -17.77 -13.11
CA GLY A 133 7.58 -18.54 -12.44
C GLY A 133 7.89 -20.03 -12.32
N THR A 134 6.91 -20.80 -11.83
CA THR A 134 7.10 -22.24 -11.61
C THR A 134 7.22 -22.97 -12.96
N ASN A 135 8.38 -23.57 -13.21
CA ASN A 135 8.63 -24.39 -14.41
C ASN A 135 7.53 -25.45 -14.62
N ILE A 136 7.10 -25.62 -15.88
CA ILE A 136 6.12 -26.66 -16.23
C ILE A 136 6.63 -28.04 -15.80
N ALA A 137 5.78 -28.76 -15.08
CA ALA A 137 5.99 -30.14 -14.68
C ALA A 137 4.74 -30.97 -14.93
N ASN A 138 4.91 -32.26 -15.23
CA ASN A 138 3.80 -33.19 -15.27
C ASN A 138 3.53 -33.76 -13.87
N THR A 139 2.40 -33.40 -13.27
CA THR A 139 1.97 -33.89 -11.94
C THR A 139 0.93 -35.00 -12.01
N GLY A 140 0.56 -35.44 -13.22
CA GLY A 140 -0.38 -36.53 -13.45
C GLY A 140 0.22 -37.92 -13.24
N THR A 141 -0.63 -38.94 -13.31
CA THR A 141 -0.24 -40.36 -13.17
C THR A 141 0.36 -40.97 -14.44
N GLY A 142 0.12 -40.34 -15.59
CA GLY A 142 0.67 -40.64 -16.91
C GLY A 142 2.12 -40.22 -17.06
N THR A 143 2.92 -40.98 -17.80
CA THR A 143 4.32 -40.62 -18.05
C THR A 143 4.45 -39.61 -19.20
N ALA A 144 4.76 -38.37 -18.86
CA ALA A 144 5.22 -37.33 -19.79
C ALA A 144 6.50 -36.70 -19.23
N ALA A 145 7.61 -36.81 -19.95
CA ALA A 145 8.91 -36.29 -19.53
C ALA A 145 9.05 -34.83 -19.95
N VAL A 146 9.29 -33.93 -19.00
CA VAL A 146 9.43 -32.49 -19.25
C VAL A 146 10.89 -32.08 -19.17
N THR A 147 11.37 -31.35 -20.18
CA THR A 147 12.70 -30.71 -20.17
C THR A 147 12.52 -29.21 -20.38
N VAL A 148 12.97 -28.43 -19.41
CA VAL A 148 12.79 -26.97 -19.41
C VAL A 148 14.09 -26.27 -19.82
N VAL A 149 13.93 -25.24 -20.64
CA VAL A 149 14.95 -24.25 -20.96
C VAL A 149 14.42 -22.91 -20.49
N ASN A 150 14.95 -22.43 -19.36
CA ASN A 150 14.49 -21.20 -18.72
C ASN A 150 14.64 -20.00 -19.67
N GLY A 151 13.72 -19.03 -19.54
CA GLY A 151 13.81 -17.76 -20.23
C GLY A 151 15.00 -16.93 -19.76
N SER A 152 15.33 -15.88 -20.50
CA SER A 152 16.36 -14.91 -20.10
C SER A 152 15.90 -13.48 -20.38
N SER A 153 16.23 -12.56 -19.48
CA SER A 153 15.95 -11.14 -19.67
C SER A 153 16.77 -10.57 -20.82
N ALA A 154 16.24 -9.52 -21.46
CA ALA A 154 17.03 -8.76 -22.40
C ALA A 154 18.10 -7.97 -21.64
N THR A 155 19.33 -7.91 -22.18
CA THR A 155 20.34 -6.95 -21.73
C THR A 155 20.42 -5.84 -22.77
N THR A 156 20.33 -4.59 -22.31
CA THR A 156 20.54 -3.44 -23.18
C THR A 156 22.04 -3.30 -23.48
N ALA A 157 22.38 -2.86 -24.69
CA ALA A 157 23.78 -2.57 -25.00
C ALA A 157 24.28 -1.39 -24.16
N VAL A 158 25.46 -1.55 -23.56
CA VAL A 158 26.21 -0.45 -22.94
C VAL A 158 27.42 -0.17 -23.84
N THR A 159 27.56 1.08 -24.28
CA THR A 159 28.76 1.48 -25.02
C THR A 159 29.92 1.57 -24.05
N GLY A 160 30.98 0.79 -24.29
CA GLY A 160 32.17 0.85 -23.46
C GLY A 160 32.93 2.16 -23.63
N VAL A 161 33.42 2.70 -22.52
CA VAL A 161 34.23 3.94 -22.46
C VAL A 161 35.59 3.59 -21.87
N ALA A 162 36.67 3.96 -22.56
CA ALA A 162 38.02 3.79 -22.04
C ALA A 162 38.30 4.81 -20.94
N GLY A 163 38.88 4.36 -19.82
CA GLY A 163 39.18 5.26 -18.71
C GLY A 163 40.41 6.14 -18.98
N ILE A 164 40.40 7.35 -18.44
CA ILE A 164 41.53 8.30 -18.48
C ILE A 164 41.78 8.79 -17.05
N VAL A 165 43.05 8.75 -16.63
CA VAL A 165 43.51 9.30 -15.34
C VAL A 165 44.58 10.35 -15.63
N GLY A 166 44.46 11.54 -15.03
CA GLY A 166 45.46 12.61 -15.13
C GLY A 166 46.78 12.25 -14.43
N GLY A 167 47.90 12.75 -14.97
CA GLY A 167 49.21 12.73 -14.32
C GLY A 167 49.37 13.90 -13.34
N ALA A 168 50.23 13.77 -12.34
CA ALA A 168 50.47 14.83 -11.35
C ALA A 168 51.03 16.09 -12.01
N VAL A 169 50.53 17.27 -11.64
CA VAL A 169 51.02 18.56 -12.14
C VAL A 169 51.71 19.32 -11.02
N VAL A 170 53.02 19.54 -11.14
CA VAL A 170 53.83 20.27 -10.16
C VAL A 170 54.36 21.55 -10.78
N ILE A 171 53.88 22.70 -10.32
CA ILE A 171 54.31 24.04 -10.77
C ILE A 171 55.00 24.75 -9.61
N ALA A 172 56.26 25.14 -9.81
CA ALA A 172 57.01 25.93 -8.84
C ALA A 172 57.60 27.17 -9.49
N ASP A 173 57.49 28.32 -8.82
CA ASP A 173 58.25 29.49 -9.18
C ASP A 173 59.71 29.34 -8.72
N GLY A 174 60.64 29.42 -9.68
CA GLY A 174 62.08 29.33 -9.45
C GLY A 174 62.79 30.68 -9.52
N ALA A 175 62.05 31.81 -9.44
CA ALA A 175 62.62 33.14 -9.50
C ALA A 175 63.56 33.42 -8.32
N THR A 176 64.64 34.15 -8.60
CA THR A 176 65.72 34.35 -7.61
C THR A 176 65.50 35.51 -6.64
N THR A 177 64.42 36.28 -6.80
CA THR A 177 64.17 37.51 -5.99
C THR A 177 62.74 37.62 -5.49
N THR A 178 61.77 37.41 -6.37
CA THR A 178 60.33 37.53 -6.13
C THR A 178 59.65 36.64 -7.15
N ASP A 179 58.68 35.86 -6.71
CA ASP A 179 57.88 35.01 -7.59
C ASP A 179 57.16 35.88 -8.64
N THR A 180 56.95 35.30 -9.82
CA THR A 180 56.41 35.97 -11.00
C THR A 180 55.21 35.24 -11.60
N ILE A 181 55.03 33.93 -11.36
CA ILE A 181 53.89 33.15 -11.84
C ILE A 181 52.62 33.67 -11.16
N ALA A 182 51.87 34.52 -11.85
CA ALA A 182 50.65 35.12 -11.35
C ALA A 182 49.38 34.43 -11.85
N THR A 183 49.47 33.70 -12.98
CA THR A 183 48.34 33.05 -13.63
C THR A 183 48.65 31.58 -13.92
N VAL A 184 47.79 30.67 -13.45
CA VAL A 184 47.86 29.24 -13.76
C VAL A 184 46.53 28.76 -14.34
N THR A 185 46.61 27.95 -15.40
CA THR A 185 45.45 27.24 -15.96
C THR A 185 45.77 25.75 -16.01
N LEU A 186 44.95 24.93 -15.35
CA LEU A 186 45.01 23.48 -15.35
C LEU A 186 43.72 22.94 -15.95
N ASP A 187 43.81 22.20 -17.04
CA ASP A 187 42.71 21.45 -17.63
C ASP A 187 43.10 19.98 -17.58
N GLY A 188 42.53 19.24 -16.64
CA GLY A 188 42.96 17.89 -16.28
C GLY A 188 44.27 17.86 -15.46
N TYR A 189 44.23 17.21 -14.29
CA TYR A 189 45.41 16.93 -13.47
C TYR A 189 45.20 15.70 -12.58
N GLY A 190 46.30 15.09 -12.16
CA GLY A 190 46.29 13.89 -11.31
C GLY A 190 46.44 14.21 -9.82
N ALA A 191 46.40 13.16 -9.01
CA ALA A 191 46.67 13.24 -7.58
C ALA A 191 48.05 13.86 -7.29
N SER A 192 48.20 14.49 -6.13
CA SER A 192 49.45 15.15 -5.69
C SER A 192 49.89 16.32 -6.57
N SER A 193 48.95 16.99 -7.25
CA SER A 193 49.24 18.21 -8.00
C SER A 193 49.46 19.39 -7.05
N THR A 194 50.44 20.23 -7.33
CA THR A 194 50.84 21.35 -6.46
C THR A 194 51.22 22.60 -7.25
N ILE A 195 50.89 23.77 -6.70
CA ILE A 195 51.36 25.08 -7.18
C ILE A 195 52.10 25.80 -6.05
N THR A 196 53.31 26.29 -6.30
CA THR A 196 54.06 27.13 -5.36
C THR A 196 54.44 28.45 -6.02
N SER A 197 53.80 29.54 -5.63
CA SER A 197 54.10 30.91 -6.10
C SER A 197 53.45 31.96 -5.20
N ASP A 198 54.26 32.86 -4.65
CA ASP A 198 53.82 34.03 -3.87
C ASP A 198 53.13 35.12 -4.72
N ALA A 199 53.19 35.01 -6.06
CA ALA A 199 52.59 35.95 -6.99
C ALA A 199 51.22 35.50 -7.53
N LEU A 200 50.74 34.30 -7.19
CA LEU A 200 49.55 33.69 -7.77
C LEU A 200 48.28 34.47 -7.40
N THR A 201 47.66 35.10 -8.39
CA THR A 201 46.40 35.87 -8.23
C THR A 201 45.29 35.36 -9.13
N THR A 202 45.57 34.47 -10.09
CA THR A 202 44.57 33.87 -10.97
C THR A 202 44.85 32.39 -11.17
N LEU A 203 43.84 31.57 -10.91
CA LEU A 203 43.85 30.12 -11.12
C LEU A 203 42.59 29.72 -11.89
N SER A 204 42.74 28.94 -12.95
CA SER A 204 41.63 28.26 -13.60
C SER A 204 41.87 26.75 -13.55
N ILE A 205 40.91 26.00 -13.04
CA ILE A 205 40.94 24.54 -12.97
C ILE A 205 39.75 23.95 -13.70
N ALA A 206 39.98 22.86 -14.44
CA ALA A 206 38.94 22.17 -15.18
C ALA A 206 39.16 20.65 -15.23
N ASN A 207 38.08 19.90 -15.45
CA ASN A 207 38.11 18.49 -15.87
C ASN A 207 38.94 17.55 -14.98
N SER A 208 38.88 17.77 -13.67
CA SER A 208 39.61 16.99 -12.67
C SER A 208 38.69 16.51 -11.54
N ALA A 209 39.10 15.43 -10.89
CA ALA A 209 38.46 14.85 -9.71
C ALA A 209 39.49 14.60 -8.59
N GLN A 210 40.55 15.42 -8.57
CA GLN A 210 41.70 15.25 -7.71
C GLN A 210 42.05 16.53 -6.97
N ASP A 211 42.71 16.36 -5.84
CA ASP A 211 43.16 17.46 -4.99
C ASP A 211 44.27 18.29 -5.64
N LEU A 212 44.28 19.58 -5.32
CA LEU A 212 45.28 20.56 -5.71
C LEU A 212 45.73 21.36 -4.49
N THR A 213 47.02 21.29 -4.16
CA THR A 213 47.61 22.08 -3.08
C THR A 213 48.28 23.35 -3.62
N ILE A 214 47.98 24.49 -3.02
CA ILE A 214 48.53 25.81 -3.36
C ILE A 214 49.37 26.31 -2.19
N THR A 215 50.61 26.72 -2.46
CA THR A 215 51.48 27.37 -1.48
C THR A 215 51.83 28.77 -1.96
N ASN A 216 51.32 29.77 -1.23
CA ASN A 216 51.50 31.19 -1.48
C ASN A 216 51.60 31.92 -0.13
N ALA A 217 52.63 32.73 0.11
CA ALA A 217 52.82 33.45 1.36
C ALA A 217 52.58 34.97 1.26
N THR A 218 52.24 35.49 0.07
CA THR A 218 52.17 36.94 -0.17
C THR A 218 50.85 37.42 -0.77
N ALA A 219 50.30 36.74 -1.79
CA ALA A 219 49.07 37.16 -2.45
C ALA A 219 47.85 36.94 -1.53
N THR A 220 47.04 37.97 -1.33
CA THR A 220 45.85 37.89 -0.44
C THR A 220 44.54 37.72 -1.19
N THR A 221 44.58 37.74 -2.53
CA THR A 221 43.39 37.65 -3.38
C THR A 221 43.62 36.65 -4.51
N LEU A 222 42.70 35.71 -4.65
CA LEU A 222 42.69 34.73 -5.73
C LEU A 222 41.42 34.89 -6.57
N ALA A 223 41.57 35.04 -7.88
CA ALA A 223 40.51 34.78 -8.84
C ALA A 223 40.58 33.30 -9.25
N LEU A 224 39.57 32.53 -8.89
CA LEU A 224 39.46 31.10 -9.16
C LEU A 224 38.38 30.86 -10.21
N THR A 225 38.70 30.17 -11.29
CA THR A 225 37.70 29.69 -12.26
C THR A 225 37.61 28.18 -12.17
N VAL A 226 36.39 27.65 -12.10
CA VAL A 226 36.13 26.20 -12.02
C VAL A 226 35.24 25.76 -13.18
N ASP A 227 35.53 24.60 -13.75
CA ASP A 227 34.83 24.06 -14.92
C ASP A 227 34.85 22.52 -14.93
N ASN A 228 33.71 21.86 -14.70
CA ASN A 228 33.65 20.39 -14.67
C ASN A 228 34.65 19.77 -13.68
N VAL A 229 34.76 20.35 -12.48
CA VAL A 229 35.51 19.74 -11.37
C VAL A 229 34.53 18.89 -10.55
N THR A 230 34.82 17.61 -10.34
CA THR A 230 33.84 16.65 -9.82
C THR A 230 34.34 15.93 -8.57
N ALA A 231 33.44 15.47 -7.70
CA ALA A 231 33.69 14.60 -6.54
C ALA A 231 34.42 15.25 -5.34
N GLY A 232 34.03 16.47 -4.94
CA GLY A 232 34.57 17.15 -3.76
C GLY A 232 36.09 17.33 -3.80
N SER A 233 36.64 17.67 -4.97
CA SER A 233 38.09 17.81 -5.11
C SER A 233 38.63 18.90 -4.19
N VAL A 234 39.64 18.59 -3.37
CA VAL A 234 40.16 19.58 -2.43
C VAL A 234 40.98 20.63 -3.19
N VAL A 235 40.62 21.90 -3.03
CA VAL A 235 41.45 23.04 -3.45
C VAL A 235 42.00 23.68 -2.19
N ASP A 236 43.25 23.37 -1.88
CA ASP A 236 43.88 23.64 -0.58
C ASP A 236 44.79 24.87 -0.65
N ASP A 237 44.38 25.99 -0.02
CA ASP A 237 45.28 27.09 0.35
C ASP A 237 46.12 26.70 1.58
N ASN A 238 47.09 25.83 1.36
CA ASN A 238 47.94 25.26 2.42
C ASN A 238 48.71 26.33 3.23
N SER A 239 48.84 27.54 2.69
CA SER A 239 49.44 28.66 3.40
C SER A 239 48.45 29.46 4.26
N GLY A 240 47.14 29.34 4.02
CA GLY A 240 46.10 30.14 4.67
C GLY A 240 46.32 31.64 4.50
N THR A 241 46.70 32.09 3.30
CA THR A 241 47.06 33.49 3.04
C THR A 241 45.99 34.25 2.27
N TYR A 242 45.16 33.56 1.49
CA TYR A 242 44.11 34.22 0.73
C TYR A 242 42.98 34.66 1.65
N THR A 243 42.81 35.98 1.82
CA THR A 243 41.71 36.57 2.58
C THR A 243 40.48 36.84 1.72
N THR A 244 40.65 36.83 0.39
CA THR A 244 39.59 37.09 -0.59
C THR A 244 39.68 36.08 -1.73
N ILE A 245 38.61 35.32 -1.96
CA ILE A 245 38.48 34.39 -3.07
C ILE A 245 37.33 34.85 -3.97
N ASN A 246 37.58 34.96 -5.27
CA ASN A 246 36.57 35.28 -6.27
C ASN A 246 36.42 34.09 -7.22
N ILE A 247 35.37 33.28 -7.05
CA ILE A 247 35.07 32.11 -7.86
C ILE A 247 34.22 32.52 -9.07
N THR A 248 34.52 31.93 -10.23
CA THR A 248 33.68 31.97 -11.42
C THR A 248 33.40 30.56 -11.91
N THR A 249 32.13 30.14 -11.97
CA THR A 249 31.72 28.89 -12.62
C THR A 249 31.67 29.07 -14.12
N ALA A 250 32.39 28.24 -14.87
CA ALA A 250 32.64 28.44 -16.30
C ALA A 250 31.61 27.77 -17.20
N ASN A 251 31.89 26.60 -17.79
CA ASN A 251 31.06 25.99 -18.83
C ASN A 251 30.20 24.84 -18.33
N ALA A 252 30.57 24.23 -17.20
CA ALA A 252 29.88 23.12 -16.56
C ALA A 252 29.86 23.27 -15.04
N ASP A 253 28.95 22.51 -14.41
CA ASP A 253 28.82 22.44 -12.95
C ASP A 253 30.14 21.99 -12.31
N SER A 254 30.37 22.39 -11.06
CA SER A 254 31.56 22.04 -10.30
C SER A 254 31.25 21.78 -8.83
N ASP A 255 32.03 20.88 -8.24
CA ASP A 255 31.93 20.43 -6.86
C ASP A 255 33.36 20.38 -6.29
N ILE A 256 33.64 21.26 -5.32
CA ILE A 256 34.97 21.42 -4.72
C ILE A 256 34.91 21.55 -3.20
N ASP A 257 35.91 20.96 -2.54
CA ASP A 257 36.17 21.14 -1.12
C ASP A 257 37.23 22.25 -0.98
N LEU A 258 36.77 23.50 -0.97
CA LEU A 258 37.68 24.66 -0.86
C LEU A 258 38.20 24.80 0.57
N ASP A 259 39.43 24.38 0.84
CA ASP A 259 40.12 24.64 2.11
C ASP A 259 40.84 25.99 2.04
N ALA A 260 40.19 27.02 2.58
CA ALA A 260 40.71 28.38 2.62
C ALA A 260 40.34 29.06 3.95
N ALA A 261 40.82 28.48 5.05
CA ALA A 261 40.46 28.89 6.41
C ALA A 261 40.69 30.38 6.75
N ALA A 262 41.55 31.10 6.01
CA ALA A 262 41.81 32.53 6.20
C ALA A 262 40.90 33.46 5.36
N ALA A 263 40.08 32.91 4.47
CA ALA A 263 39.20 33.68 3.61
C ALA A 263 38.11 34.36 4.44
N THR A 264 38.03 35.68 4.34
CA THR A 264 36.99 36.50 5.00
C THR A 264 35.92 36.97 4.03
N THR A 265 36.25 36.95 2.73
CA THR A 265 35.37 37.37 1.63
C THR A 265 35.38 36.32 0.54
N LEU A 266 34.19 35.84 0.18
CA LEU A 266 33.96 34.96 -0.96
C LEU A 266 32.99 35.64 -1.93
N THR A 267 33.35 35.69 -3.20
CA THR A 267 32.42 36.05 -4.28
C THR A 267 32.27 34.86 -5.23
N VAL A 268 31.04 34.53 -5.61
CA VAL A 268 30.72 33.50 -6.59
C VAL A 268 29.98 34.17 -7.76
N ALA A 269 30.46 33.93 -8.97
CA ALA A 269 29.84 34.39 -10.20
C ALA A 269 29.80 33.26 -11.23
N GLY A 270 29.10 33.48 -12.35
CA GLY A 270 29.07 32.53 -13.46
C GLY A 270 27.65 32.11 -13.81
N THR A 271 27.52 30.95 -14.45
CA THR A 271 26.24 30.47 -14.97
C THR A 271 25.89 29.03 -14.60
N ASN A 272 26.83 28.30 -13.99
CA ASN A 272 26.69 26.88 -13.65
C ASN A 272 26.68 26.67 -12.13
N ALA A 273 26.26 25.48 -11.69
CA ALA A 273 26.19 25.13 -10.28
C ALA A 273 27.59 24.98 -9.67
N LEU A 274 27.71 25.43 -8.42
CA LEU A 274 28.87 25.24 -7.56
C LEU A 274 28.40 24.60 -6.26
N ASP A 275 28.95 23.44 -5.95
CA ASP A 275 28.82 22.81 -4.64
C ASP A 275 30.09 23.10 -3.81
N LEU A 276 29.89 23.65 -2.61
CA LEU A 276 30.89 23.94 -1.59
C LEU A 276 30.53 23.28 -0.25
N THR A 277 29.71 22.22 -0.24
CA THR A 277 29.30 21.54 1.00
C THR A 277 30.45 20.89 1.76
N GLY A 278 31.61 20.64 1.13
CA GLY A 278 32.83 20.18 1.81
C GLY A 278 33.89 21.27 1.98
N ALA A 279 33.55 22.54 1.76
CA ALA A 279 34.49 23.64 1.94
C ALA A 279 34.87 23.83 3.42
N THR A 280 36.03 24.45 3.68
CA THR A 280 36.48 24.82 5.02
C THR A 280 36.83 26.30 5.03
N LEU A 281 35.85 27.14 5.40
CA LEU A 281 35.97 28.60 5.32
C LEU A 281 35.79 29.27 6.69
N THR A 282 36.50 28.76 7.71
CA THR A 282 36.34 29.12 9.14
C THR A 282 36.48 30.61 9.53
N ALA A 283 36.88 31.49 8.63
CA ALA A 283 36.97 32.94 8.85
C ALA A 283 35.99 33.76 7.98
N LEU A 284 35.10 33.10 7.23
CA LEU A 284 34.25 33.75 6.24
C LEU A 284 33.23 34.64 6.93
N THR A 285 33.29 35.95 6.63
CA THR A 285 32.33 36.93 7.16
C THR A 285 31.38 37.45 6.09
N THR A 286 31.76 37.36 4.82
CA THR A 286 31.07 38.02 3.71
C THR A 286 30.98 37.11 2.49
N LEU A 287 29.76 36.86 2.01
CA LEU A 287 29.48 36.10 0.80
C LEU A 287 28.70 36.96 -0.20
N THR A 288 29.09 36.94 -1.47
CA THR A 288 28.34 37.56 -2.57
C THR A 288 28.17 36.58 -3.73
N VAL A 289 26.94 36.42 -4.23
CA VAL A 289 26.63 35.54 -5.38
C VAL A 289 26.01 36.37 -6.50
N SER A 290 26.42 36.12 -7.74
CA SER A 290 25.99 36.88 -8.91
C SER A 290 25.90 36.05 -10.19
N GLY A 291 25.22 36.59 -11.20
CA GLY A 291 25.06 35.92 -12.49
C GLY A 291 23.87 34.98 -12.50
N SER A 292 24.04 33.77 -13.03
CA SER A 292 23.05 32.69 -12.93
C SER A 292 23.65 31.44 -12.28
N ALA A 293 24.75 31.59 -11.55
CA ALA A 293 25.37 30.51 -10.81
C ALA A 293 24.44 30.05 -9.69
N SER A 294 24.25 28.75 -9.59
CA SER A 294 23.69 28.12 -8.39
C SER A 294 24.83 27.84 -7.40
N LEU A 295 24.55 27.99 -6.12
CA LEU A 295 25.52 27.78 -5.03
C LEU A 295 24.87 26.91 -3.95
N THR A 296 25.57 25.87 -3.54
CA THR A 296 25.27 25.12 -2.31
C THR A 296 26.44 25.26 -1.36
N MET A 297 26.17 25.64 -0.11
CA MET A 297 27.12 25.64 0.99
C MET A 297 26.53 24.85 2.16
N ASP A 298 27.39 24.33 3.01
CA ASP A 298 26.96 23.72 4.27
C ASP A 298 26.63 24.82 5.32
N GLY A 299 26.55 24.42 6.59
CA GLY A 299 26.32 25.33 7.71
C GLY A 299 27.54 25.58 8.59
N ASP A 300 28.73 25.08 8.23
CA ASP A 300 29.92 25.19 9.09
C ASP A 300 30.38 26.66 9.23
N GLU A 301 30.03 27.53 8.28
CA GLU A 301 30.31 28.98 8.34
C GLU A 301 29.21 29.85 8.98
N ALA A 302 28.09 29.26 9.39
CA ALA A 302 26.93 30.03 9.87
C ALA A 302 27.25 30.92 11.10
N ASP A 303 28.15 30.46 11.97
CA ASP A 303 28.64 31.17 13.15
C ASP A 303 29.51 32.39 12.83
N THR A 304 30.16 32.43 11.67
CA THR A 304 31.12 33.49 11.30
C THR A 304 30.59 34.48 10.28
N LEU A 305 29.61 34.07 9.47
CA LEU A 305 28.98 34.95 8.49
C LEU A 305 28.32 36.16 9.16
N THR A 306 28.50 37.32 8.53
CA THR A 306 27.86 38.58 8.94
C THR A 306 26.99 39.19 7.85
N SER A 307 27.27 38.85 6.59
CA SER A 307 26.53 39.34 5.44
C SER A 307 26.60 38.37 4.27
N VAL A 308 25.42 37.98 3.77
CA VAL A 308 25.23 37.21 2.54
C VAL A 308 24.40 38.04 1.57
N ASN A 309 24.88 38.17 0.34
CA ASN A 309 24.21 38.94 -0.71
C ASN A 309 24.12 38.13 -2.00
N THR A 310 22.92 37.67 -2.34
CA THR A 310 22.58 36.97 -3.58
C THR A 310 21.75 37.85 -4.52
N SER A 311 21.67 39.16 -4.25
CA SER A 311 20.79 40.10 -4.97
C SER A 311 21.08 40.22 -6.47
N ALA A 312 22.24 39.74 -6.92
CA ALA A 312 22.70 39.79 -8.30
C ALA A 312 22.67 38.42 -8.99
N THR A 313 22.17 37.36 -8.36
CA THR A 313 22.01 36.04 -8.98
C THR A 313 20.55 35.74 -9.36
N THR A 314 20.40 34.99 -10.45
CA THR A 314 19.15 34.32 -10.85
C THR A 314 19.23 32.79 -10.67
N GLY A 315 20.35 32.27 -10.15
CA GLY A 315 20.52 30.85 -9.85
C GLY A 315 19.95 30.47 -8.48
N THR A 316 20.04 29.20 -8.11
CA THR A 316 19.59 28.71 -6.81
C THR A 316 20.70 28.83 -5.77
N THR A 317 20.45 29.48 -4.64
CA THR A 317 21.36 29.49 -3.49
C THR A 317 20.76 28.65 -2.37
N THR A 318 21.51 27.67 -1.88
CA THR A 318 21.17 26.87 -0.68
C THR A 318 22.25 27.07 0.36
N ILE A 319 21.90 27.61 1.53
CA ILE A 319 22.88 28.00 2.57
C ILE A 319 22.25 27.99 3.96
N THR A 320 23.07 27.73 4.97
CA THR A 320 22.72 27.92 6.39
C THR A 320 23.45 29.13 6.97
N ILE A 321 22.75 29.97 7.74
CA ILE A 321 23.30 31.17 8.39
C ILE A 321 22.77 31.33 9.81
N GLY A 322 23.50 32.05 10.67
CA GLY A 322 22.97 32.48 11.96
C GLY A 322 21.99 33.65 11.85
N GLY A 323 20.76 33.45 12.34
CA GLY A 323 19.72 34.49 12.40
C GLY A 323 20.05 35.67 13.33
N ASP A 324 21.04 35.50 14.20
CA ASP A 324 21.61 36.49 15.12
C ASP A 324 22.99 37.01 14.70
N THR A 325 23.64 36.39 13.71
CA THR A 325 24.98 36.76 13.22
C THR A 325 24.94 37.47 11.87
N ALA A 326 24.20 36.92 10.89
CA ALA A 326 24.27 37.32 9.48
C ALA A 326 23.01 38.02 8.94
N THR A 327 23.20 39.03 8.09
CA THR A 327 22.12 39.55 7.23
C THR A 327 22.04 38.76 5.91
N TYR A 328 20.85 38.61 5.35
CA TYR A 328 20.65 38.02 4.02
C TYR A 328 19.93 38.98 3.08
N THR A 329 20.39 39.11 1.84
CA THR A 329 19.73 39.88 0.79
C THR A 329 19.65 39.07 -0.50
N GLY A 330 18.43 38.64 -0.82
CA GLY A 330 18.06 37.73 -1.89
C GLY A 330 17.94 38.37 -3.28
N GLY A 331 17.96 37.51 -4.29
CA GLY A 331 18.02 37.84 -5.72
C GLY A 331 16.71 37.74 -6.45
N ALA A 332 16.75 37.35 -7.72
CA ALA A 332 15.57 36.91 -8.49
C ALA A 332 15.59 35.39 -8.74
N GLY A 333 16.60 34.72 -8.18
CA GLY A 333 16.76 33.28 -8.23
C GLY A 333 15.95 32.59 -7.15
N VAL A 334 16.32 31.36 -6.80
CA VAL A 334 15.69 30.63 -5.69
C VAL A 334 16.64 30.69 -4.50
N ASP A 335 16.23 31.34 -3.43
CA ASP A 335 16.99 31.44 -2.19
C ASP A 335 16.41 30.46 -1.14
N ASN A 336 17.13 29.37 -0.85
CA ASN A 336 16.82 28.37 0.17
C ASN A 336 17.70 28.58 1.40
N VAL A 337 17.21 29.35 2.37
CA VAL A 337 17.97 29.78 3.54
C VAL A 337 17.53 29.01 4.79
N THR A 338 18.46 28.39 5.49
CA THR A 338 18.22 27.78 6.80
C THR A 338 18.85 28.63 7.90
N LEU A 339 18.13 28.84 9.00
CA LEU A 339 18.66 29.47 10.20
C LEU A 339 19.05 28.40 11.23
N ASP A 340 20.26 28.46 11.77
CA ASP A 340 20.75 27.53 12.80
C ASP A 340 20.54 28.04 14.23
N SER A 341 20.13 29.30 14.39
CA SER A 341 19.90 29.93 15.68
C SER A 341 18.44 30.27 15.93
N THR A 342 17.98 30.07 17.17
CA THR A 342 16.59 30.39 17.57
C THR A 342 16.36 31.88 17.83
N THR A 343 17.44 32.65 17.95
CA THR A 343 17.38 34.10 18.09
C THR A 343 17.47 34.74 16.71
N VAL A 344 16.37 35.32 16.24
CA VAL A 344 16.36 36.02 14.95
C VAL A 344 16.34 37.53 15.18
N ASN A 345 17.50 38.17 14.98
CA ASN A 345 17.69 39.62 15.18
C ASN A 345 18.40 40.33 14.02
N LYS A 346 18.78 39.61 12.97
CA LYS A 346 19.29 40.17 11.73
C LYS A 346 18.20 40.22 10.66
N ALA A 347 18.41 41.12 9.70
CA ALA A 347 17.48 41.30 8.59
C ALA A 347 17.71 40.22 7.54
N ILE A 348 16.64 39.51 7.20
CA ILE A 348 16.62 38.49 6.15
C ILE A 348 15.58 38.94 5.11
N ASN A 349 16.03 39.11 3.88
CA ASN A 349 15.18 39.41 2.74
C ASN A 349 15.52 38.42 1.63
N LEU A 350 14.58 37.61 1.16
CA LEU A 350 14.81 36.56 0.15
C LEU A 350 14.63 37.06 -1.29
N GLY A 351 14.15 38.29 -1.50
CA GLY A 351 14.06 38.89 -2.83
C GLY A 351 12.91 38.34 -3.70
N ALA A 352 13.10 38.32 -5.00
CA ALA A 352 12.15 37.72 -5.94
C ALA A 352 12.50 36.24 -6.19
N GLY A 353 11.52 35.44 -6.61
CA GLY A 353 11.69 34.01 -6.85
C GLY A 353 10.80 33.20 -5.91
N ASN A 354 10.85 31.88 -6.03
CA ASN A 354 10.12 31.00 -5.12
C ASN A 354 11.09 30.54 -4.04
N ASN A 355 11.14 31.27 -2.93
CA ASN A 355 12.18 31.11 -1.92
C ASN A 355 11.71 30.23 -0.75
N SER A 356 12.66 29.78 0.06
CA SER A 356 12.38 29.05 1.29
C SER A 356 13.22 29.60 2.44
N LEU A 357 12.57 29.86 3.57
CA LEU A 357 13.22 30.19 4.83
C LEU A 357 12.87 29.14 5.89
N THR A 358 13.87 28.38 6.33
CA THR A 358 13.73 27.41 7.40
C THR A 358 14.20 28.00 8.72
N LEU A 359 13.29 28.07 9.71
CA LEU A 359 13.62 28.53 11.05
C LEU A 359 14.18 27.37 11.89
N ALA A 360 15.15 27.67 12.75
CA ALA A 360 15.65 26.71 13.75
C ALA A 360 14.51 26.24 14.66
N THR A 361 14.50 24.95 15.00
CA THR A 361 13.53 24.41 15.98
C THR A 361 13.68 25.11 17.33
N GLY A 362 12.56 25.52 17.93
CA GLY A 362 12.46 26.36 19.11
C GLY A 362 12.26 27.86 18.81
N THR A 363 12.17 28.27 17.54
CA THR A 363 11.94 29.67 17.16
C THR A 363 10.46 30.04 17.24
N THR A 364 10.06 30.66 18.35
CA THR A 364 8.65 31.06 18.58
C THR A 364 8.43 32.58 18.51
N SER A 365 9.47 33.37 18.25
CA SER A 365 9.37 34.84 18.17
C SER A 365 10.52 35.43 17.34
N LEU A 366 10.24 36.56 16.69
CA LEU A 366 11.20 37.29 15.87
C LEU A 366 11.37 38.71 16.42
N THR A 367 12.58 39.27 16.34
CA THR A 367 12.83 40.68 16.74
C THR A 367 12.97 41.61 15.55
N THR A 368 13.37 41.06 14.40
CA THR A 368 13.52 41.75 13.12
C THR A 368 12.52 41.17 12.13
N GLU A 369 12.10 42.00 11.17
CA GLU A 369 11.19 41.59 10.10
C GLU A 369 11.93 40.71 9.07
N MET A 370 11.25 39.67 8.60
CA MET A 370 11.70 38.70 7.61
C MET A 370 10.84 38.91 6.36
N ILE A 371 11.50 39.15 5.23
CA ILE A 371 10.82 39.50 3.98
C ILE A 371 11.06 38.37 2.99
N ALA A 372 9.99 37.69 2.56
CA ALA A 372 10.07 36.68 1.52
C ALA A 372 10.24 37.36 0.15
N GLY A 373 9.43 38.37 -0.13
CA GLY A 373 9.55 39.23 -1.30
C GLY A 373 8.49 38.92 -2.34
N SER A 374 8.85 38.53 -3.57
CA SER A 374 7.85 38.27 -4.62
C SER A 374 8.03 36.90 -5.24
N GLY A 375 6.97 36.11 -5.28
CA GLY A 375 6.95 34.79 -5.89
C GLY A 375 5.98 33.92 -5.14
N THR A 376 6.31 32.65 -4.98
CA THR A 376 5.62 31.76 -4.05
C THR A 376 6.63 31.32 -3.01
N ASP A 377 6.62 32.00 -1.87
CA ASP A 377 7.64 31.88 -0.85
C ASP A 377 7.19 31.00 0.32
N THR A 378 8.10 30.19 0.85
CA THR A 378 7.81 29.18 1.88
C THR A 378 8.50 29.50 3.20
N LEU A 379 7.73 29.64 4.28
CA LEU A 379 8.23 29.64 5.64
C LEU A 379 8.18 28.21 6.20
N VAL A 380 9.31 27.66 6.64
CA VAL A 380 9.40 26.31 7.20
C VAL A 380 9.61 26.38 8.71
N MET A 381 8.74 25.69 9.46
CA MET A 381 8.74 25.68 10.92
C MET A 381 8.47 24.27 11.47
N ALA A 382 8.92 24.01 12.70
CA ALA A 382 8.37 22.88 13.45
C ALA A 382 6.92 23.21 13.87
N SER A 383 6.02 22.21 13.80
CA SER A 383 4.60 22.40 14.12
C SER A 383 4.36 23.01 15.51
N ALA A 384 5.08 22.54 16.54
CA ALA A 384 4.96 23.05 17.90
C ALA A 384 5.38 24.54 18.04
N ASP A 385 6.37 24.97 17.24
CA ASP A 385 6.82 26.35 17.23
C ASP A 385 5.79 27.25 16.54
N ALA A 386 5.23 26.79 15.42
CA ALA A 386 4.17 27.49 14.69
C ALA A 386 2.94 27.71 15.57
N ILE A 387 2.48 26.69 16.31
CA ILE A 387 1.38 26.79 17.28
C ILE A 387 1.65 27.89 18.32
N THR A 388 2.89 27.97 18.81
CA THR A 388 3.26 28.97 19.81
C THR A 388 3.37 30.37 19.20
N ALA A 389 4.02 30.48 18.04
CA ALA A 389 4.23 31.72 17.32
C ALA A 389 2.91 32.39 16.89
N SER A 390 1.97 31.60 16.38
CA SER A 390 0.67 32.08 15.90
C SER A 390 -0.34 32.36 17.03
N SER A 391 0.00 32.10 18.30
CA SER A 391 -0.92 32.33 19.43
C SER A 391 -1.23 33.81 19.69
N THR A 392 -0.46 34.72 19.07
CA THR A 392 -0.65 36.17 19.13
C THR A 392 -0.25 36.81 17.79
N THR A 393 -0.68 38.04 17.53
CA THR A 393 -0.31 38.80 16.33
C THR A 393 1.14 39.30 16.31
N VAL A 394 1.96 39.01 17.33
CA VAL A 394 3.33 39.59 17.42
C VAL A 394 4.23 39.02 16.32
N PHE A 395 4.10 37.73 16.02
CA PHE A 395 4.89 37.05 15.00
C PHE A 395 4.53 37.55 13.59
N GLU A 396 3.24 37.72 13.31
CA GLU A 396 2.71 38.29 12.06
C GLU A 396 3.39 39.62 11.70
N THR A 397 3.56 40.54 12.64
CA THR A 397 4.23 41.84 12.38
C THR A 397 5.72 41.75 12.02
N LYS A 398 6.27 40.54 11.92
CA LYS A 398 7.68 40.25 11.67
C LYS A 398 7.91 39.34 10.46
N ILE A 399 6.86 38.95 9.75
CA ILE A 399 6.95 38.22 8.50
C ILE A 399 6.16 38.97 7.44
N THR A 400 6.61 38.94 6.19
CA THR A 400 5.90 39.61 5.09
C THR A 400 6.21 38.95 3.75
N GLY A 401 5.16 38.69 2.99
CA GLY A 401 5.21 38.17 1.62
C GLY A 401 5.41 36.66 1.55
N PHE A 402 5.09 35.91 2.61
CA PHE A 402 5.07 34.45 2.56
C PHE A 402 3.69 33.94 2.14
N GLU A 403 3.62 33.02 1.18
CA GLU A 403 2.36 32.42 0.75
C GLU A 403 2.18 30.98 1.24
N LYS A 404 3.29 30.30 1.57
CA LYS A 404 3.31 28.89 2.00
C LYS A 404 3.89 28.73 3.40
N LEU A 405 3.17 28.01 4.26
CA LEU A 405 3.67 27.52 5.54
C LEU A 405 3.99 26.04 5.45
N SER A 406 5.23 25.64 5.70
CA SER A 406 5.63 24.23 5.76
C SER A 406 5.88 23.82 7.21
N LEU A 407 5.18 22.76 7.63
CA LEU A 407 5.18 22.25 8.98
C LEU A 407 5.78 20.85 9.03
N GLY A 408 6.79 20.67 9.89
CA GLY A 408 7.29 19.33 10.25
C GLY A 408 6.25 18.49 10.98
N ALA A 409 6.53 17.20 11.20
CA ALA A 409 5.58 16.27 11.81
C ALA A 409 5.03 16.80 13.14
N ASN A 410 3.70 16.81 13.29
CA ASN A 410 3.07 17.35 14.49
C ASN A 410 2.86 16.27 15.55
N THR A 411 3.47 16.46 16.72
CA THR A 411 3.31 15.56 17.89
C THR A 411 2.53 16.22 19.03
N THR A 412 2.07 17.45 18.85
CA THR A 412 1.46 18.27 19.90
C THR A 412 0.08 18.74 19.49
N THR A 413 -0.92 18.61 20.37
CA THR A 413 -2.23 19.20 20.11
C THR A 413 -2.15 20.72 20.15
N GLY A 414 -2.62 21.40 19.10
CA GLY A 414 -2.70 22.84 19.08
C GLY A 414 -3.18 23.42 17.75
N THR A 415 -3.40 24.73 17.77
CA THR A 415 -3.89 25.50 16.63
C THR A 415 -2.78 26.35 16.05
N VAL A 416 -2.59 26.28 14.74
CA VAL A 416 -1.86 27.28 13.96
C VAL A 416 -2.88 28.24 13.38
N ASP A 417 -2.84 29.49 13.82
CA ASP A 417 -3.71 30.56 13.33
C ASP A 417 -3.05 31.22 12.11
N LEU A 418 -3.59 30.98 10.91
CA LEU A 418 -3.00 31.43 9.66
C LEU A 418 -3.09 32.95 9.47
N ALA A 419 -4.06 33.61 10.10
CA ALA A 419 -4.14 35.07 10.11
C ALA A 419 -2.98 35.70 10.91
N ASN A 420 -2.43 34.97 11.87
CA ASN A 420 -1.21 35.36 12.60
C ASN A 420 0.08 34.84 11.92
N MET A 421 -0.05 34.30 10.71
CA MET A 421 1.05 33.73 9.91
C MET A 421 0.98 34.31 8.49
N ASP A 422 0.92 35.64 8.37
CA ASP A 422 0.91 36.38 7.08
C ASP A 422 -0.25 35.99 6.14
N ASP A 423 -1.39 35.60 6.71
CA ASP A 423 -2.57 35.13 5.96
C ASP A 423 -2.25 33.98 4.99
N MET A 424 -1.23 33.18 5.30
CA MET A 424 -0.79 32.07 4.45
C MET A 424 -1.94 31.08 4.20
N SER A 425 -2.23 30.82 2.94
CA SER A 425 -3.37 29.99 2.51
C SER A 425 -2.95 28.64 1.91
N TYR A 426 -1.65 28.35 1.90
CA TYR A 426 -1.11 27.08 1.47
C TYR A 426 -0.27 26.49 2.60
N VAL A 427 -0.68 25.34 3.14
CA VAL A 427 0.03 24.67 4.23
C VAL A 427 0.54 23.33 3.76
N VAL A 428 1.86 23.14 3.79
CA VAL A 428 2.50 21.82 3.69
C VAL A 428 2.61 21.25 5.09
N SER A 429 2.14 20.03 5.31
CA SER A 429 2.20 19.35 6.59
C SER A 429 2.72 17.94 6.43
N ALA A 430 3.75 17.59 7.21
CA ALA A 430 4.14 16.19 7.43
C ALA A 430 3.15 15.43 8.35
N ASN A 431 1.90 15.91 8.40
CA ASN A 431 0.76 15.35 9.12
C ASN A 431 0.91 15.33 10.65
N SER A 432 -0.19 15.06 11.36
CA SER A 432 -0.17 14.73 12.78
C SER A 432 0.31 13.29 12.95
N ALA A 433 1.28 13.05 13.81
CA ALA A 433 1.78 11.69 14.05
C ALA A 433 0.60 10.73 14.32
N ALA A 434 0.52 9.65 13.54
CA ALA A 434 -0.47 8.60 13.74
C ALA A 434 -0.20 7.90 15.08
N GLY A 435 -1.19 7.87 15.97
CA GLY A 435 -1.14 6.95 17.11
C GLY A 435 -1.28 5.51 16.61
N ALA A 436 -0.61 4.58 17.27
CA ALA A 436 -0.95 3.16 17.09
C ALA A 436 -2.31 2.90 17.74
N GLU A 437 -3.20 2.20 17.04
CA GLU A 437 -4.40 1.66 17.68
C GLU A 437 -3.99 0.63 18.72
N ILE A 438 -4.62 0.69 19.90
CA ILE A 438 -4.40 -0.25 20.98
C ILE A 438 -5.75 -0.85 21.42
N GLN A 439 -5.92 -2.13 21.12
CA GLN A 439 -7.02 -2.94 21.62
C GLN A 439 -6.57 -3.79 22.80
N THR A 440 -7.36 -3.80 23.87
CA THR A 440 -7.09 -4.64 25.04
C THR A 440 -8.29 -5.54 25.31
N PHE A 441 -8.02 -6.83 25.54
CA PHE A 441 -9.03 -7.79 25.98
C PHE A 441 -8.53 -8.62 27.16
N THR A 442 -9.45 -9.06 28.01
CA THR A 442 -9.13 -9.87 29.20
C THR A 442 -9.39 -11.34 28.93
N ILE A 443 -8.41 -12.18 29.22
CA ILE A 443 -8.55 -13.64 29.24
C ILE A 443 -9.27 -13.99 30.54
N THR A 444 -10.49 -14.54 30.45
CA THR A 444 -11.19 -15.06 31.63
C THR A 444 -11.15 -16.58 31.60
N HIS A 445 -10.78 -17.20 32.72
CA HIS A 445 -10.88 -18.65 32.86
C HIS A 445 -12.35 -19.09 32.75
N GLY A 446 -12.66 -20.12 31.94
CA GLY A 446 -13.97 -20.74 31.99
C GLY A 446 -14.18 -21.34 33.39
N THR A 447 -15.37 -21.21 33.97
CA THR A 447 -15.60 -21.71 35.33
C THR A 447 -15.38 -23.23 35.35
N ASP A 448 -14.38 -23.70 36.10
CA ASP A 448 -14.05 -25.11 36.39
C ASP A 448 -15.23 -25.86 37.06
N ALA A 449 -16.34 -26.05 36.36
CA ALA A 449 -17.38 -26.96 36.76
C ALA A 449 -17.25 -28.21 35.90
N GLU A 450 -16.58 -29.25 36.45
CA GLU A 450 -16.68 -30.62 35.93
C GLU A 450 -18.17 -30.94 35.70
N VAL A 451 -18.59 -31.02 34.43
CA VAL A 451 -19.91 -31.58 34.13
C VAL A 451 -19.73 -33.10 34.18
N ALA A 452 -20.31 -33.72 35.22
CA ALA A 452 -20.30 -35.17 35.37
C ALA A 452 -20.85 -35.86 34.09
N GLU A 453 -20.24 -36.97 33.68
CA GLU A 453 -20.75 -37.77 32.56
C GLU A 453 -22.18 -38.25 32.86
N VAL A 454 -23.06 -38.15 31.88
CA VAL A 454 -24.48 -38.52 32.00
C VAL A 454 -24.89 -39.44 30.87
N GLN A 455 -25.38 -40.62 31.24
CA GLN A 455 -26.01 -41.54 30.30
C GLN A 455 -27.53 -41.59 30.55
N THR A 456 -28.31 -41.55 29.47
CA THR A 456 -29.78 -41.61 29.52
C THR A 456 -30.34 -42.71 28.64
N PHE A 457 -31.43 -43.33 29.08
CA PHE A 457 -32.16 -44.31 28.29
C PHE A 457 -33.63 -44.39 28.73
N THR A 458 -34.47 -44.98 27.88
CA THR A 458 -35.89 -45.25 28.17
C THR A 458 -36.12 -46.73 28.42
N THR A 459 -37.23 -47.07 29.10
CA THR A 459 -37.62 -48.45 29.39
C THR A 459 -39.06 -48.72 28.95
N THR A 460 -39.39 -49.98 28.67
CA THR A 460 -40.79 -50.42 28.50
C THR A 460 -41.35 -51.00 29.81
N GLY A 461 -42.69 -51.17 29.88
CA GLY A 461 -43.32 -51.89 30.99
C GLY A 461 -42.93 -53.38 31.02
N SER A 462 -43.04 -54.01 32.19
CA SER A 462 -42.79 -55.44 32.38
C SER A 462 -44.07 -56.26 32.22
N THR A 463 -43.92 -57.52 31.79
CA THR A 463 -45.03 -58.47 31.59
C THR A 463 -45.07 -59.59 32.62
N GLY A 464 -44.02 -59.74 33.44
CA GLY A 464 -43.88 -60.78 34.47
C GLY A 464 -42.81 -60.44 35.52
N ALA A 465 -42.69 -61.25 36.56
CA ALA A 465 -41.70 -61.06 37.62
C ALA A 465 -40.31 -61.58 37.23
N GLY A 466 -39.24 -60.91 37.65
CA GLY A 466 -37.84 -61.27 37.35
C GLY A 466 -36.84 -60.20 37.80
N THR A 467 -35.70 -60.09 37.13
CA THR A 467 -34.60 -59.17 37.52
C THR A 467 -34.00 -58.48 36.30
N ALA A 468 -33.87 -57.16 36.34
CA ALA A 468 -33.15 -56.36 35.34
C ALA A 468 -31.77 -55.97 35.88
N VAL A 469 -30.76 -55.87 35.02
CA VAL A 469 -29.42 -55.42 35.41
C VAL A 469 -29.14 -54.06 34.79
N VAL A 470 -28.90 -53.04 35.62
CA VAL A 470 -28.57 -51.69 35.18
C VAL A 470 -27.23 -51.30 35.79
N ALA A 471 -26.24 -51.00 34.94
CA ALA A 471 -24.88 -50.66 35.36
C ALA A 471 -24.28 -51.69 36.36
N GLY A 472 -24.58 -52.97 36.14
CA GLY A 472 -24.11 -54.09 36.95
C GLY A 472 -24.88 -54.36 38.25
N VAL A 473 -25.95 -53.59 38.54
CA VAL A 473 -26.81 -53.77 39.73
C VAL A 473 -28.12 -54.46 39.36
N ASN A 474 -28.50 -55.47 40.16
CA ASN A 474 -29.73 -56.25 39.96
C ASN A 474 -30.95 -55.56 40.58
N VAL A 475 -31.91 -55.18 39.74
CA VAL A 475 -33.18 -54.56 40.11
C VAL A 475 -34.30 -55.61 40.07
N ALA A 476 -34.93 -55.88 41.21
CA ALA A 476 -35.99 -56.89 41.31
C ALA A 476 -37.36 -56.37 40.82
N ILE A 477 -37.97 -57.10 39.89
CA ILE A 477 -39.28 -56.77 39.30
C ILE A 477 -40.32 -57.76 39.81
N GLY A 478 -41.28 -57.29 40.59
CA GLY A 478 -42.25 -58.14 41.31
C GLY A 478 -43.45 -58.66 40.50
N GLY A 479 -43.58 -58.30 39.22
CA GLY A 479 -44.73 -58.67 38.38
C GLY A 479 -44.89 -57.75 37.17
N ALA A 480 -46.08 -57.68 36.60
CA ALA A 480 -46.39 -56.78 35.48
C ALA A 480 -46.51 -55.32 35.95
N LEU A 481 -45.71 -54.43 35.38
CA LEU A 481 -45.59 -53.01 35.74
C LEU A 481 -45.57 -52.13 34.48
N THR A 482 -45.97 -50.86 34.61
CA THR A 482 -45.83 -49.89 33.51
C THR A 482 -44.38 -49.43 33.35
N ALA A 483 -44.04 -48.82 32.20
CA ALA A 483 -42.71 -48.26 31.95
C ALA A 483 -42.27 -47.25 33.03
N ASP A 484 -43.19 -46.38 33.47
CA ASP A 484 -42.91 -45.44 34.56
C ASP A 484 -42.62 -46.12 35.90
N GLN A 485 -43.34 -47.20 36.20
CA GLN A 485 -43.11 -47.96 37.42
C GLN A 485 -41.78 -48.71 37.38
N VAL A 486 -41.37 -49.21 36.22
CA VAL A 486 -40.06 -49.83 36.01
C VAL A 486 -38.93 -48.80 36.14
N GLY A 487 -39.03 -47.66 35.46
CA GLY A 487 -38.03 -46.59 35.55
C GLY A 487 -37.88 -46.02 36.97
N ALA A 488 -38.99 -45.86 37.70
CA ALA A 488 -38.95 -45.43 39.09
C ALA A 488 -38.32 -46.48 40.02
N LEU A 489 -38.55 -47.78 39.78
CA LEU A 489 -37.89 -48.85 40.52
C LEU A 489 -36.37 -48.87 40.28
N ILE A 490 -35.96 -48.68 39.02
CA ILE A 490 -34.53 -48.61 38.67
C ILE A 490 -33.85 -47.45 39.39
N ALA A 491 -34.48 -46.27 39.44
CA ALA A 491 -33.91 -45.11 40.15
C ALA A 491 -33.95 -45.22 41.68
N ALA A 492 -34.79 -46.09 42.23
CA ALA A 492 -34.91 -46.30 43.68
C ALA A 492 -33.97 -47.38 44.23
N GLU A 493 -33.27 -48.13 43.37
CA GLU A 493 -32.32 -49.16 43.78
C GLU A 493 -31.03 -48.56 44.36
N ASP A 494 -30.32 -49.32 45.18
CA ASP A 494 -29.07 -48.88 45.80
C ASP A 494 -27.86 -49.17 44.90
N TYR A 495 -27.30 -48.13 44.28
CA TYR A 495 -26.09 -48.20 43.44
C TYR A 495 -24.80 -47.91 44.20
N SER A 496 -24.84 -47.72 45.53
CA SER A 496 -23.67 -47.33 46.32
C SER A 496 -22.50 -48.32 46.27
N GLY A 497 -22.73 -49.56 45.80
CA GLY A 497 -21.69 -50.54 45.52
C GLY A 497 -20.85 -50.26 44.27
N ASN A 498 -21.27 -49.36 43.39
CA ASN A 498 -20.52 -48.92 42.20
C ASN A 498 -19.97 -47.50 42.44
N ALA A 499 -18.68 -47.40 42.75
CA ALA A 499 -18.02 -46.13 43.09
C ALA A 499 -18.02 -45.09 41.96
N ASN A 500 -18.32 -45.51 40.73
CA ASN A 500 -18.30 -44.65 39.56
C ASN A 500 -19.66 -43.95 39.33
N ILE A 501 -20.74 -44.36 40.02
CA ILE A 501 -22.07 -43.77 39.85
C ILE A 501 -22.34 -42.78 40.99
N SER A 502 -22.64 -41.54 40.62
CA SER A 502 -23.00 -40.46 41.54
C SER A 502 -24.49 -40.50 41.87
N SER A 503 -25.34 -40.65 40.86
CA SER A 503 -26.78 -40.79 41.07
C SER A 503 -27.49 -41.46 39.89
N VAL A 504 -28.60 -42.13 40.17
CA VAL A 504 -29.55 -42.61 39.15
C VAL A 504 -30.89 -41.97 39.44
N THR A 505 -31.50 -41.35 38.43
CA THR A 505 -32.76 -40.60 38.56
C THR A 505 -33.74 -41.00 37.48
N TYR A 506 -35.04 -40.90 37.77
CA TYR A 506 -36.10 -41.13 36.79
C TYR A 506 -36.99 -39.89 36.67
N LEU A 507 -37.13 -39.37 35.44
CA LEU A 507 -38.01 -38.24 35.16
C LEU A 507 -38.62 -38.35 33.77
N GLY A 508 -39.96 -38.32 33.70
CA GLY A 508 -40.69 -38.17 32.45
C GLY A 508 -40.44 -39.23 31.38
N GLY A 509 -40.30 -40.52 31.75
CA GLY A 509 -40.05 -41.60 30.79
C GLY A 509 -38.58 -42.04 30.70
N ILE A 510 -37.65 -41.25 31.26
CA ILE A 510 -36.21 -41.40 31.05
C ILE A 510 -35.52 -41.73 32.37
N VAL A 511 -34.70 -42.78 32.34
CA VAL A 511 -33.72 -43.08 33.39
C VAL A 511 -32.41 -42.38 33.03
N ARG A 512 -31.86 -41.65 34.00
CA ARG A 512 -30.61 -40.88 33.89
C ARG A 512 -29.61 -41.35 34.93
N ILE A 513 -28.47 -41.85 34.47
CA ILE A 513 -27.30 -42.22 35.29
C ILE A 513 -26.30 -41.08 35.19
N THR A 514 -25.85 -40.59 36.34
CA THR A 514 -24.79 -39.56 36.45
C THR A 514 -23.59 -40.20 37.12
N TYR A 515 -22.41 -40.08 36.51
CA TYR A 515 -21.18 -40.67 37.02
C TYR A 515 -20.41 -39.71 37.94
N THR A 516 -19.44 -40.22 38.70
CA THR A 516 -18.62 -39.44 39.65
C THR A 516 -17.39 -38.79 39.01
N THR A 517 -17.00 -39.17 37.79
CA THR A 517 -15.86 -38.62 37.03
C THR A 517 -16.33 -37.89 35.77
N ALA A 518 -15.63 -36.83 35.34
CA ALA A 518 -15.89 -36.15 34.08
C ALA A 518 -15.44 -36.94 32.83
N ALA A 519 -15.99 -36.54 31.67
CA ALA A 519 -16.05 -37.28 30.41
C ALA A 519 -14.71 -37.88 29.95
N GLY A 520 -14.74 -39.16 29.55
CA GLY A 520 -13.65 -39.77 28.78
C GLY A 520 -13.31 -41.24 29.07
N ASP A 521 -13.89 -41.89 30.08
CA ASP A 521 -13.39 -43.22 30.51
C ASP A 521 -14.44 -44.30 30.86
N GLN A 522 -15.75 -44.04 30.77
CA GLN A 522 -16.74 -45.06 31.13
C GLN A 522 -17.48 -45.61 29.91
N ALA A 523 -17.17 -46.86 29.54
CA ALA A 523 -17.93 -47.58 28.52
C ALA A 523 -19.43 -47.61 28.85
N ALA A 524 -20.29 -47.48 27.84
CA ALA A 524 -21.75 -47.49 27.98
C ALA A 524 -22.22 -48.56 28.98
N ALA A 525 -23.06 -48.16 29.94
CA ALA A 525 -23.51 -49.06 31.00
C ALA A 525 -24.05 -50.37 30.40
N VAL A 526 -23.61 -51.52 30.95
CA VAL A 526 -24.21 -52.80 30.58
C VAL A 526 -25.62 -52.82 31.15
N ILE A 527 -26.61 -52.75 30.25
CA ILE A 527 -28.03 -52.82 30.58
C ILE A 527 -28.62 -54.06 29.91
N ASN A 528 -29.01 -55.04 30.71
CA ASN A 528 -29.52 -56.33 30.22
C ASN A 528 -30.69 -56.83 31.07
N ASP A 529 -31.64 -57.54 30.46
CA ASP A 529 -32.65 -58.35 31.15
C ASP A 529 -32.04 -59.74 31.47
N ASP A 530 -31.91 -60.09 32.75
CA ASP A 530 -31.25 -61.32 33.15
C ASP A 530 -32.22 -62.51 33.03
N ASN A 531 -32.27 -63.07 31.81
CA ASN A 531 -32.92 -64.32 31.38
C ASN A 531 -34.31 -64.22 30.72
N GLY A 532 -34.72 -63.06 30.20
CA GLY A 532 -35.83 -62.96 29.23
C GLY A 532 -37.23 -63.24 29.79
N ASN A 533 -37.38 -63.32 31.11
CA ASN A 533 -38.65 -63.63 31.78
C ASN A 533 -39.46 -62.38 32.19
N THR A 534 -38.89 -61.17 32.12
CA THR A 534 -39.59 -59.91 32.48
C THR A 534 -40.24 -59.22 31.27
N GLY A 535 -39.63 -59.36 30.09
CA GLY A 535 -40.09 -58.75 28.84
C GLY A 535 -39.80 -57.24 28.73
N ILE A 536 -38.90 -56.70 29.55
CA ILE A 536 -38.47 -55.30 29.48
C ILE A 536 -37.49 -55.10 28.33
N VAL A 537 -37.69 -54.06 27.52
CA VAL A 537 -36.75 -53.62 26.48
C VAL A 537 -36.23 -52.24 26.85
N PHE A 538 -34.92 -52.04 26.70
CA PHE A 538 -34.24 -50.77 26.93
C PHE A 538 -34.01 -50.05 25.59
N GLY A 539 -34.25 -48.74 25.58
CA GLY A 539 -33.93 -47.88 24.44
C GLY A 539 -32.42 -47.72 24.22
N ALA A 540 -32.04 -47.03 23.15
CA ALA A 540 -30.63 -46.67 22.93
C ALA A 540 -30.12 -45.84 24.11
N VAL A 541 -28.91 -46.16 24.57
CA VAL A 541 -28.21 -45.37 25.59
C VAL A 541 -27.63 -44.15 24.88
N LEU A 542 -28.08 -42.97 25.28
CA LEU A 542 -27.56 -41.69 24.81
C LEU A 542 -26.54 -41.18 25.84
N ASP A 543 -25.37 -40.82 25.35
CA ASP A 543 -24.20 -40.39 26.12
C ASP A 543 -23.87 -38.93 25.78
N ASN A 544 -23.43 -38.15 26.78
CA ASN A 544 -23.02 -36.76 26.62
C ASN A 544 -21.49 -36.58 26.45
N ALA A 545 -20.71 -37.66 26.36
CA ALA A 545 -19.30 -37.59 26.01
C ALA A 545 -19.10 -37.12 24.55
N VAL A 546 -18.86 -35.82 24.36
CA VAL A 546 -18.40 -35.25 23.09
C VAL A 546 -16.88 -35.42 23.03
N ALA A 547 -16.37 -35.94 21.92
CA ALA A 547 -14.94 -36.02 21.67
C ALA A 547 -14.32 -34.61 21.74
N TYR A 548 -13.20 -34.48 22.48
CA TYR A 548 -12.37 -33.28 22.48
C TYR A 548 -11.99 -32.94 21.03
N ASP A 549 -12.44 -31.79 20.53
CA ASP A 549 -12.14 -31.32 19.18
C ASP A 549 -10.63 -31.01 19.07
N SER A 550 -10.00 -31.53 18.02
CA SER A 550 -8.58 -31.39 17.70
C SER A 550 -8.35 -30.47 16.50
N ASN A 551 -9.30 -29.61 16.16
CA ASN A 551 -9.15 -28.71 15.02
C ASN A 551 -8.19 -27.55 15.31
N THR A 552 -7.38 -27.21 14.32
CA THR A 552 -6.59 -25.97 14.25
C THR A 552 -7.53 -24.76 14.14
N GLY A 553 -7.46 -23.77 15.05
CA GLY A 553 -8.22 -22.51 14.91
C GLY A 553 -8.87 -21.90 16.15
N ASN A 554 -8.53 -22.32 17.37
CA ASN A 554 -9.29 -21.97 18.59
C ASN A 554 -9.34 -20.46 18.94
N ILE A 555 -8.37 -19.67 18.49
CA ILE A 555 -8.36 -18.20 18.58
C ILE A 555 -7.80 -17.68 17.26
N ALA A 556 -8.45 -16.70 16.64
CA ALA A 556 -7.94 -16.05 15.42
C ALA A 556 -7.87 -14.54 15.64
N ILE A 557 -6.67 -13.94 15.61
CA ILE A 557 -6.49 -12.48 15.64
C ILE A 557 -5.97 -12.07 14.26
N GLU A 558 -6.70 -11.22 13.53
CA GLU A 558 -6.34 -10.83 12.14
C GLU A 558 -6.06 -12.04 11.22
N GLY A 559 -6.86 -13.11 11.36
CA GLY A 559 -6.67 -14.36 10.61
C GLY A 559 -5.49 -15.23 11.05
N VAL A 560 -4.68 -14.79 12.03
CA VAL A 560 -3.62 -15.61 12.64
C VAL A 560 -4.22 -16.54 13.69
N ASN A 561 -4.20 -17.83 13.38
CA ASN A 561 -4.76 -18.87 14.22
C ASN A 561 -3.79 -19.31 15.33
N VAL A 562 -4.22 -19.23 16.58
CA VAL A 562 -3.52 -19.73 17.77
C VAL A 562 -4.25 -20.97 18.28
N ALA A 563 -3.55 -22.12 18.26
CA ALA A 563 -4.09 -23.37 18.80
C ALA A 563 -3.99 -23.38 20.33
N VAL A 564 -5.09 -23.67 21.01
CA VAL A 564 -5.18 -23.71 22.47
C VAL A 564 -5.57 -25.12 22.91
N ALA A 565 -4.76 -25.75 23.76
CA ALA A 565 -5.08 -27.07 24.31
C ALA A 565 -5.98 -26.97 25.55
N ALA A 566 -6.58 -28.09 25.92
CA ALA A 566 -7.27 -28.28 27.21
C ALA A 566 -6.44 -27.79 28.41
N ASP A 567 -7.12 -27.31 29.46
CA ASP A 567 -6.56 -27.09 30.81
C ASP A 567 -5.39 -26.09 30.92
N LEU A 568 -5.25 -25.18 29.94
CA LEU A 568 -4.27 -24.09 30.02
C LEU A 568 -4.75 -22.96 30.93
N THR A 569 -3.87 -22.43 31.78
CA THR A 569 -4.16 -21.23 32.57
C THR A 569 -4.24 -19.97 31.69
N ALA A 570 -4.87 -18.90 32.18
CA ALA A 570 -4.88 -17.60 31.50
C ALA A 570 -3.46 -17.14 31.12
N ASP A 571 -2.48 -17.33 32.00
CA ASP A 571 -1.07 -17.06 31.73
C ASP A 571 -0.49 -17.87 30.55
N GLN A 572 -0.84 -19.15 30.48
CA GLN A 572 -0.37 -20.03 29.41
C GLN A 572 -1.01 -19.69 28.07
N VAL A 573 -2.29 -19.31 28.08
CA VAL A 573 -3.00 -18.84 26.88
C VAL A 573 -2.42 -17.49 26.42
N GLY A 574 -2.21 -16.55 27.33
CA GLY A 574 -1.59 -15.25 27.03
C GLY A 574 -0.17 -15.39 26.45
N ALA A 575 0.62 -16.33 26.97
CA ALA A 575 1.94 -16.64 26.43
C ALA A 575 1.89 -17.24 25.02
N LEU A 576 0.90 -18.10 24.71
CA LEU A 576 0.72 -18.66 23.36
C LEU A 576 0.32 -17.59 22.35
N ILE A 577 -0.57 -16.68 22.73
CA ILE A 577 -1.00 -15.57 21.88
C ILE A 577 0.19 -14.64 21.58
N THR A 578 0.99 -14.28 22.58
CA THR A 578 2.19 -13.42 22.37
C THR A 578 3.28 -14.10 21.52
N ALA A 579 3.31 -15.43 21.48
CA ALA A 579 4.31 -16.20 20.73
C ALA A 579 3.92 -16.50 19.26
N ALA A 580 2.70 -16.16 18.84
CA ALA A 580 2.26 -16.36 17.47
C ALA A 580 2.97 -15.39 16.48
N ASP A 581 3.03 -15.79 15.21
CA ASP A 581 3.65 -14.98 14.15
C ASP A 581 2.61 -14.06 13.49
N TYR A 582 2.76 -12.77 13.70
CA TYR A 582 1.89 -11.72 13.17
C TYR A 582 2.52 -10.95 11.99
N SER A 583 3.67 -11.40 11.47
CA SER A 583 4.45 -10.64 10.48
C SER A 583 3.76 -10.41 9.14
N SER A 584 2.67 -11.10 8.86
CA SER A 584 1.83 -10.92 7.66
C SER A 584 0.55 -10.13 7.92
N THR A 585 0.40 -9.50 9.08
CA THR A 585 -0.80 -8.74 9.50
C THR A 585 -0.46 -7.26 9.70
N THR A 586 -1.46 -6.45 10.06
CA THR A 586 -1.34 -5.03 10.46
C THR A 586 -0.98 -4.85 11.94
N ILE A 587 -0.57 -5.92 12.64
CA ILE A 587 -0.26 -5.90 14.07
C ILE A 587 1.23 -5.61 14.28
N ALA A 588 1.53 -4.44 14.86
CA ALA A 588 2.88 -4.05 15.24
C ALA A 588 3.42 -4.88 16.41
N SER A 589 2.59 -5.15 17.43
CA SER A 589 2.98 -6.00 18.56
C SER A 589 1.78 -6.57 19.33
N VAL A 590 2.01 -7.70 19.98
CA VAL A 590 1.07 -8.30 20.94
C VAL A 590 1.80 -8.50 22.26
N ALA A 591 1.19 -8.08 23.36
CA ALA A 591 1.75 -8.20 24.70
C ALA A 591 0.72 -8.77 25.68
N TYR A 592 1.15 -9.64 26.59
CA TYR A 592 0.32 -10.18 27.66
C TYR A 592 0.77 -9.68 29.05
N ASN A 593 -0.18 -9.26 29.88
CA ASN A 593 0.02 -8.87 31.26
C ASN A 593 -0.59 -9.90 32.23
N SER A 594 0.26 -10.72 32.84
CA SER A 594 -0.10 -11.78 33.80
C SER A 594 -0.70 -11.28 35.12
N THR A 595 -0.64 -9.97 35.41
CA THR A 595 -1.25 -9.42 36.64
C THR A 595 -2.72 -9.11 36.46
N THR A 596 -3.10 -8.72 35.24
CA THR A 596 -4.47 -8.32 34.88
C THR A 596 -5.15 -9.30 33.94
N ASP A 597 -4.45 -10.36 33.54
CA ASP A 597 -4.88 -11.33 32.53
C ASP A 597 -5.29 -10.67 31.20
N THR A 598 -4.65 -9.56 30.84
CA THR A 598 -4.98 -8.80 29.63
C THR A 598 -3.99 -9.04 28.51
N VAL A 599 -4.50 -9.25 27.30
CA VAL A 599 -3.72 -9.16 26.06
C VAL A 599 -3.96 -7.78 25.46
N THR A 600 -2.87 -7.13 25.09
CA THR A 600 -2.85 -5.85 24.38
C THR A 600 -2.31 -6.08 22.98
N VAL A 601 -3.13 -5.78 21.98
CA VAL A 601 -2.75 -5.77 20.56
C VAL A 601 -2.52 -4.32 20.18
N THR A 602 -1.32 -4.04 19.68
CA THR A 602 -0.95 -2.74 19.12
C THR A 602 -0.81 -2.91 17.63
N TYR A 603 -1.60 -2.15 16.88
CA TYR A 603 -1.56 -2.18 15.42
C TYR A 603 -0.49 -1.22 14.89
N ASP A 604 -0.13 -1.39 13.61
CA ASP A 604 0.71 -0.44 12.91
C ASP A 604 0.09 0.96 12.94
N ALA A 605 0.95 1.98 12.93
CA ALA A 605 0.49 3.37 13.01
C ALA A 605 -0.42 3.71 11.80
N GLY A 606 -1.60 4.26 12.07
CA GLY A 606 -2.57 4.64 11.03
C GLY A 606 -3.57 3.55 10.64
N VAL A 607 -3.48 2.37 11.25
CA VAL A 607 -4.52 1.33 11.16
C VAL A 607 -5.70 1.70 12.08
N ASN A 608 -6.93 1.52 11.59
CA ASN A 608 -8.16 1.70 12.36
C ASN A 608 -9.08 0.50 12.13
N GLU A 609 -8.98 -0.48 13.02
CA GLU A 609 -9.81 -1.66 13.07
C GLU A 609 -11.08 -1.37 13.89
N ALA A 610 -12.24 -1.67 13.31
CA ALA A 610 -13.50 -1.59 14.04
C ALA A 610 -13.44 -2.50 15.28
N ALA A 611 -14.01 -2.03 16.41
CA ALA A 611 -13.91 -2.67 17.72
C ALA A 611 -14.57 -4.07 17.86
N THR A 612 -14.85 -4.78 16.77
CA THR A 612 -15.59 -6.05 16.81
C THR A 612 -15.18 -7.02 15.70
N THR A 613 -14.97 -8.29 16.13
CA THR A 613 -14.93 -9.57 15.39
C THR A 613 -13.58 -10.24 15.12
N ALA A 614 -12.77 -10.53 16.16
CA ALA A 614 -11.64 -11.47 16.02
C ALA A 614 -11.32 -12.25 17.31
N VAL A 615 -12.34 -12.71 18.03
CA VAL A 615 -12.15 -13.84 18.96
C VAL A 615 -13.37 -14.73 18.81
N ASP A 616 -13.24 -15.79 18.03
CA ASP A 616 -14.24 -16.86 17.99
C ASP A 616 -14.32 -17.48 19.38
N THR A 617 -15.38 -17.17 20.13
CA THR A 617 -15.61 -17.79 21.42
C THR A 617 -16.29 -19.14 21.20
N ASP A 618 -15.51 -20.20 21.04
CA ASP A 618 -16.07 -21.54 21.21
C ASP A 618 -16.62 -21.68 22.63
N THR A 619 -17.82 -22.24 22.73
CA THR A 619 -18.59 -22.44 23.96
C THR A 619 -18.04 -23.55 24.89
N THR A 620 -16.81 -24.02 24.68
CA THR A 620 -16.29 -25.26 25.30
C THR A 620 -15.15 -25.10 26.31
N GLY A 621 -14.85 -23.91 26.85
CA GLY A 621 -14.09 -23.84 28.12
C GLY A 621 -13.22 -22.62 28.41
N VAL A 622 -13.02 -21.69 27.47
CA VAL A 622 -12.32 -20.42 27.76
C VAL A 622 -13.21 -19.28 27.29
N ALA A 623 -13.62 -18.39 28.20
CA ALA A 623 -14.47 -17.26 27.87
C ALA A 623 -13.63 -15.98 27.84
N PHE A 624 -13.63 -15.25 26.72
CA PHE A 624 -13.02 -13.93 26.68
C PHE A 624 -13.95 -12.88 27.29
N GLY A 625 -13.39 -11.97 28.08
CA GLY A 625 -14.11 -10.81 28.59
C GLY A 625 -14.45 -9.82 27.47
N SER A 626 -15.24 -8.79 27.76
CA SER A 626 -15.54 -7.73 26.79
C SER A 626 -14.27 -7.07 26.26
N ILE A 627 -14.14 -6.97 24.93
CA ILE A 627 -13.10 -6.19 24.26
C ILE A 627 -13.27 -4.72 24.63
N THR A 628 -12.18 -4.06 25.03
CA THR A 628 -12.15 -2.62 25.31
C THR A 628 -11.09 -1.97 24.44
N THR A 629 -11.50 -1.24 23.41
CA THR A 629 -10.61 -0.36 22.64
C THR A 629 -10.11 0.74 23.58
N THR A 630 -8.80 0.79 23.80
CA THR A 630 -8.20 1.68 24.80
C THR A 630 -7.60 2.92 24.15
N VAL A 631 -7.14 2.77 22.90
CA VAL A 631 -6.74 3.85 21.99
C VAL A 631 -7.28 3.46 20.62
N ASP A 632 -8.23 4.21 20.09
CA ASP A 632 -8.61 4.11 18.68
C ASP A 632 -7.42 4.63 17.84
N GLY A 633 -7.07 3.94 16.74
CA GLY A 633 -6.06 4.40 15.78
C GLY A 633 -6.38 5.77 15.19
N SER A 634 -7.62 6.22 15.34
CA SER A 634 -8.01 7.62 15.32
C SER A 634 -7.43 8.37 16.54
N ALA A 635 -6.11 8.58 16.57
CA ALA A 635 -5.53 9.58 17.45
C ALA A 635 -6.18 10.93 17.14
N THR A 636 -6.63 11.64 18.18
CA THR A 636 -7.18 12.99 18.08
C THR A 636 -6.32 13.82 17.14
N THR A 637 -6.90 14.30 16.02
CA THR A 637 -6.27 15.23 15.07
C THR A 637 -5.55 16.32 15.86
N ALA A 638 -4.22 16.23 15.93
CA ALA A 638 -3.44 17.04 16.84
C ALA A 638 -3.24 18.45 16.27
N LEU A 639 -3.23 18.59 14.95
CA LEU A 639 -3.08 19.88 14.28
C LEU A 639 -4.45 20.45 13.88
N THR A 640 -4.75 21.64 14.38
CA THR A 640 -5.80 22.50 13.83
C THR A 640 -5.14 23.63 13.04
N LEU A 641 -5.56 23.84 11.80
CA LEU A 641 -5.29 25.05 11.03
C LEU A 641 -6.51 25.95 11.13
N ASP A 642 -6.34 27.18 11.61
CA ASP A 642 -7.44 28.14 11.77
C ASP A 642 -7.26 29.32 10.80
N ASN A 643 -8.38 29.95 10.43
CA ASN A 643 -8.44 31.04 9.46
C ASN A 643 -7.89 30.66 8.07
N MET A 644 -8.15 29.44 7.61
CA MET A 644 -7.84 29.04 6.24
C MET A 644 -8.68 29.85 5.24
N ALA A 645 -8.03 30.56 4.33
CA ALA A 645 -8.72 31.34 3.31
C ALA A 645 -9.51 30.44 2.34
N ASN A 646 -10.58 30.99 1.75
CA ASN A 646 -11.30 30.33 0.66
C ASN A 646 -10.33 30.00 -0.50
N ASN A 647 -10.48 28.81 -1.09
CA ASN A 647 -9.55 28.23 -2.06
C ASN A 647 -8.13 28.01 -1.51
N GLY A 648 -7.97 27.92 -0.19
CA GLY A 648 -6.74 27.50 0.46
C GLY A 648 -6.38 26.04 0.14
N THR A 649 -5.12 25.66 0.40
CA THR A 649 -4.57 24.34 0.11
C THR A 649 -3.93 23.74 1.34
N LEU A 650 -4.26 22.48 1.64
CA LEU A 650 -3.51 21.61 2.54
C LEU A 650 -2.79 20.54 1.73
N GLU A 651 -1.46 20.52 1.82
CA GLU A 651 -0.61 19.46 1.29
C GLU A 651 -0.17 18.53 2.43
N LEU A 652 -0.48 17.24 2.34
CA LEU A 652 -0.06 16.19 3.26
C LEU A 652 1.07 15.36 2.65
N THR A 653 2.23 15.37 3.29
CA THR A 653 3.46 14.75 2.77
C THR A 653 3.88 13.46 3.47
N ALA A 654 3.13 13.03 4.48
CA ALA A 654 3.41 11.81 5.24
C ALA A 654 2.13 11.21 5.83
N ALA A 655 2.22 9.92 6.19
CA ALA A 655 1.16 9.24 6.92
C ALA A 655 0.92 9.90 8.29
N GLY A 656 -0.32 9.86 8.77
CA GLY A 656 -0.70 10.51 10.01
C GLY A 656 -2.19 10.41 10.33
N SER A 657 -2.59 11.08 11.41
CA SER A 657 -3.98 11.10 11.89
C SER A 657 -4.88 12.10 11.13
N GLY A 658 -4.29 12.92 10.27
CA GLY A 658 -4.96 13.99 9.54
C GLY A 658 -4.93 15.34 10.27
N VAL A 659 -5.75 16.27 9.78
CA VAL A 659 -5.73 17.70 10.14
C VAL A 659 -7.16 18.23 10.21
N VAL A 660 -7.43 19.06 11.22
CA VAL A 660 -8.67 19.86 11.29
C VAL A 660 -8.38 21.21 10.67
N VAL A 661 -9.23 21.65 9.75
CA VAL A 661 -9.13 22.94 9.09
C VAL A 661 -10.40 23.74 9.38
N THR A 662 -10.22 24.93 9.93
CA THR A 662 -11.29 25.92 10.10
C THR A 662 -11.08 27.01 9.04
N MET A 663 -12.10 27.22 8.22
CA MET A 663 -12.08 28.30 7.23
C MET A 663 -12.26 29.66 7.91
N ASP A 664 -11.65 30.72 7.37
CA ASP A 664 -11.84 32.11 7.83
C ASP A 664 -13.32 32.55 7.69
N ASP A 665 -13.96 32.17 6.59
CA ASP A 665 -15.40 32.31 6.38
C ASP A 665 -15.94 31.09 5.62
N ALA A 666 -16.79 30.31 6.29
CA ALA A 666 -17.57 29.20 5.73
C ALA A 666 -19.09 29.52 5.68
N THR A 667 -19.45 30.80 5.74
CA THR A 667 -20.84 31.26 5.76
C THR A 667 -21.25 31.96 4.46
N SER A 668 -20.38 31.91 3.45
CA SER A 668 -20.56 32.62 2.19
C SER A 668 -21.80 32.14 1.43
N THR A 669 -22.33 33.02 0.58
CA THR A 669 -23.42 32.65 -0.36
C THR A 669 -22.89 32.10 -1.68
N THR A 670 -21.59 32.24 -1.94
CA THR A 670 -20.88 31.55 -3.01
C THR A 670 -20.30 30.27 -2.45
N ALA A 671 -20.21 29.20 -3.27
CA ALA A 671 -19.63 27.94 -2.82
C ALA A 671 -18.21 28.15 -2.28
N ASP A 672 -17.97 27.72 -1.05
CA ASP A 672 -16.63 27.70 -0.47
C ASP A 672 -15.82 26.55 -1.08
N ILE A 673 -14.52 26.77 -1.28
CA ILE A 673 -13.59 25.88 -1.98
C ILE A 673 -12.43 25.56 -1.06
N PHE A 674 -12.03 24.29 -0.99
CA PHE A 674 -10.81 23.87 -0.31
C PHE A 674 -10.06 22.81 -1.13
N ASN A 675 -8.74 22.92 -1.17
CA ASN A 675 -7.87 22.05 -1.94
C ASN A 675 -7.05 21.15 -1.00
N ILE A 676 -6.98 19.86 -1.31
CA ILE A 676 -6.20 18.86 -0.61
C ILE A 676 -5.21 18.25 -1.61
N LEU A 677 -3.93 18.26 -1.28
CA LEU A 677 -2.88 17.59 -2.04
C LEU A 677 -2.26 16.50 -1.17
N LEU A 678 -2.21 15.27 -1.68
CA LEU A 678 -1.53 14.14 -1.04
C LEU A 678 -0.27 13.85 -1.86
N SER A 679 0.92 14.07 -1.29
CA SER A 679 2.18 14.07 -2.06
C SER A 679 3.30 13.35 -1.31
N THR A 680 3.66 12.15 -1.76
CA THR A 680 4.73 11.36 -1.15
C THR A 680 5.52 10.63 -2.22
N ASN A 681 6.66 10.06 -1.82
CA ASN A 681 7.42 9.08 -2.61
C ASN A 681 7.52 7.73 -1.86
N THR A 682 6.65 7.53 -0.86
CA THR A 682 6.64 6.34 -0.02
C THR A 682 6.02 5.17 -0.78
N ASN A 683 6.64 3.99 -0.68
CA ASN A 683 6.08 2.78 -1.27
C ASN A 683 4.94 2.21 -0.42
N GLY A 684 3.90 1.70 -1.08
CA GLY A 684 2.77 1.01 -0.45
C GLY A 684 1.64 1.93 -0.01
N THR A 685 0.81 1.42 0.89
CA THR A 685 -0.36 2.15 1.42
C THR A 685 0.08 3.24 2.39
N VAL A 686 -0.39 4.47 2.18
CA VAL A 686 -0.08 5.62 3.03
C VAL A 686 -1.35 6.19 3.63
N ALA A 687 -1.54 5.98 4.94
CA ALA A 687 -2.72 6.44 5.67
C ALA A 687 -2.61 7.93 6.02
N MET A 688 -3.38 8.77 5.34
CA MET A 688 -3.39 10.23 5.53
C MET A 688 -4.28 10.68 6.70
N GLY A 689 -5.10 9.77 7.21
CA GLY A 689 -6.01 10.03 8.32
C GLY A 689 -7.23 10.86 7.91
N THR A 690 -7.79 11.60 8.87
CA THR A 690 -9.03 12.38 8.65
C THR A 690 -8.73 13.84 8.40
N VAL A 691 -9.16 14.35 7.24
CA VAL A 691 -9.24 15.79 6.99
C VAL A 691 -10.66 16.26 7.30
N SER A 692 -10.80 17.13 8.30
CA SER A 692 -12.07 17.72 8.70
C SER A 692 -12.07 19.21 8.34
N VAL A 693 -13.00 19.63 7.48
CA VAL A 693 -13.06 21.02 6.98
C VAL A 693 -14.51 21.49 6.92
N ALA A 694 -15.08 21.91 8.05
CA ALA A 694 -16.52 22.14 8.13
C ALA A 694 -17.00 23.34 7.29
N GLY A 695 -18.08 23.14 6.53
CA GLY A 695 -18.81 24.21 5.85
C GLY A 695 -18.33 24.53 4.44
N VAL A 696 -17.62 23.62 3.78
CA VAL A 696 -17.10 23.79 2.42
C VAL A 696 -17.94 23.04 1.39
N GLU A 697 -18.43 23.73 0.37
CA GLU A 697 -19.23 23.08 -0.69
C GLU A 697 -18.40 22.33 -1.73
N THR A 698 -17.19 22.79 -2.03
CA THR A 698 -16.36 22.30 -3.13
C THR A 698 -15.01 21.84 -2.63
N ILE A 699 -14.70 20.57 -2.83
CA ILE A 699 -13.41 19.99 -2.46
C ILE A 699 -12.67 19.54 -3.72
N HIS A 700 -11.41 19.93 -3.84
CA HIS A 700 -10.50 19.38 -4.84
C HIS A 700 -9.45 18.52 -4.14
N ILE A 701 -9.28 17.27 -4.59
CA ILE A 701 -8.25 16.36 -4.10
C ILE A 701 -7.29 16.07 -5.25
N THR A 702 -6.00 16.21 -5.00
CA THR A 702 -4.94 15.82 -5.93
C THR A 702 -4.05 14.78 -5.27
N THR A 703 -3.79 13.67 -5.97
CA THR A 703 -2.90 12.60 -5.52
C THR A 703 -1.63 12.60 -6.36
N ALA A 704 -0.49 12.79 -5.72
CA ALA A 704 0.80 12.91 -6.40
C ALA A 704 1.75 11.81 -5.91
N ASP A 705 2.20 10.99 -6.85
CA ASP A 705 3.49 10.30 -6.75
C ASP A 705 4.59 11.27 -7.19
N THR A 706 5.45 11.62 -6.23
CA THR A 706 6.59 12.54 -6.46
C THR A 706 7.85 11.82 -6.94
N ASN A 707 7.82 10.48 -7.04
CA ASN A 707 8.91 9.73 -7.62
C ASN A 707 9.01 10.00 -9.13
N THR A 708 10.20 10.37 -9.58
CA THR A 708 10.49 10.67 -11.00
C THR A 708 11.21 9.52 -11.71
N ALA A 709 11.48 8.41 -11.02
CA ALA A 709 12.16 7.26 -11.59
C ALA A 709 11.22 6.42 -12.48
N SER A 710 11.43 6.51 -13.81
CA SER A 710 10.63 5.85 -14.86
C SER A 710 10.56 4.31 -14.80
N THR A 711 11.27 3.64 -13.89
CA THR A 711 11.32 2.17 -13.78
C THR A 711 10.55 1.63 -12.58
N ASP A 712 9.90 2.50 -11.80
CA ASP A 712 9.34 2.09 -10.54
C ASP A 712 7.91 1.51 -10.70
N SER A 713 7.68 0.34 -10.10
CA SER A 713 6.32 -0.21 -9.87
C SER A 713 5.74 0.29 -8.54
N ASN A 714 6.50 1.10 -7.79
CA ASN A 714 6.12 1.66 -6.49
C ASN A 714 5.35 2.97 -6.64
N VAL A 715 4.04 2.87 -6.86
CA VAL A 715 3.14 4.01 -6.79
C VAL A 715 2.51 4.04 -5.39
N PRO A 716 2.50 5.18 -4.66
CA PRO A 716 1.81 5.28 -3.39
C PRO A 716 0.31 5.02 -3.57
N ALA A 717 -0.29 4.32 -2.60
CA ALA A 717 -1.73 4.14 -2.50
C ALA A 717 -2.24 4.88 -1.25
N TYR A 718 -2.90 6.02 -1.45
CA TYR A 718 -3.37 6.84 -0.34
C TYR A 718 -4.66 6.29 0.25
N THR A 719 -4.80 6.34 1.57
CA THR A 719 -6.11 6.20 2.24
C THR A 719 -6.40 7.47 3.01
N MET A 720 -7.63 7.97 2.93
CA MET A 720 -8.05 9.14 3.70
C MET A 720 -9.54 9.10 4.05
N THR A 721 -9.89 9.77 5.14
CA THR A 721 -11.28 10.12 5.46
C THR A 721 -11.47 11.61 5.24
N LEU A 722 -12.51 11.99 4.51
CA LEU A 722 -12.93 13.39 4.39
C LEU A 722 -14.23 13.59 5.17
N SER A 723 -14.21 14.51 6.13
CA SER A 723 -15.36 14.82 6.99
C SER A 723 -15.80 16.27 6.85
N ASP A 724 -16.82 16.50 6.03
CA ASP A 724 -17.60 17.74 5.97
C ASP A 724 -19.00 17.52 5.35
N ALA A 725 -20.03 17.65 6.19
CA ALA A 725 -21.42 17.48 5.79
C ALA A 725 -21.92 18.52 4.75
N ALA A 726 -21.18 19.61 4.51
CA ALA A 726 -21.54 20.65 3.55
C ALA A 726 -21.08 20.37 2.10
N VAL A 727 -20.19 19.40 1.89
CA VAL A 727 -19.62 19.10 0.57
C VAL A 727 -20.71 18.70 -0.41
N LYS A 728 -20.80 19.42 -1.53
CA LYS A 728 -21.75 19.18 -2.64
C LYS A 728 -21.03 18.65 -3.87
N THR A 729 -19.83 19.12 -4.13
CA THR A 729 -19.03 18.76 -5.30
C THR A 729 -17.61 18.42 -4.91
N MET A 730 -17.11 17.31 -5.44
CA MET A 730 -15.73 16.88 -5.28
C MET A 730 -15.10 16.62 -6.64
N THR A 731 -13.88 17.09 -6.86
CA THR A 731 -13.06 16.64 -7.99
C THR A 731 -11.79 15.97 -7.48
N ILE A 732 -11.42 14.85 -8.09
CA ILE A 732 -10.22 14.10 -7.75
C ILE A 732 -9.33 13.99 -9.00
N SER A 733 -8.04 14.20 -8.84
CA SER A 733 -7.06 14.15 -9.92
C SER A 733 -5.76 13.52 -9.45
N GLY A 734 -4.86 13.23 -10.39
CA GLY A 734 -3.49 12.83 -10.08
C GLY A 734 -3.09 11.45 -10.60
N ASN A 735 -1.97 10.96 -10.09
CA ASN A 735 -1.25 9.78 -10.60
C ASN A 735 -1.01 8.70 -9.54
N ALA A 736 -1.63 8.81 -8.36
CA ALA A 736 -1.53 7.84 -7.29
C ALA A 736 -2.92 7.32 -6.90
N ALA A 737 -2.99 6.08 -6.42
CA ALA A 737 -4.29 5.49 -6.07
C ALA A 737 -4.86 6.14 -4.81
N LEU A 738 -6.19 6.17 -4.69
CA LEU A 738 -6.88 6.73 -3.52
C LEU A 738 -8.01 5.80 -3.06
N THR A 739 -7.98 5.43 -1.78
CA THR A 739 -9.15 4.92 -1.06
C THR A 739 -9.73 6.05 -0.22
N LEU A 740 -10.92 6.51 -0.57
CA LEU A 740 -11.60 7.62 0.05
C LEU A 740 -12.81 7.15 0.87
N THR A 741 -12.74 7.35 2.18
CA THR A 741 -13.89 7.22 3.08
C THR A 741 -14.66 8.55 3.13
N ASN A 742 -15.89 8.54 2.63
CA ASN A 742 -16.70 9.75 2.39
C ASN A 742 -18.08 9.70 3.10
N THR A 743 -18.19 8.96 4.21
CA THR A 743 -19.49 8.67 4.85
C THR A 743 -20.18 9.90 5.46
N ASP A 744 -19.42 10.90 5.90
CA ASP A 744 -19.94 12.10 6.56
C ASP A 744 -20.45 13.17 5.57
N ASN A 745 -20.12 13.04 4.28
CA ASN A 745 -20.35 14.06 3.26
C ASN A 745 -21.74 13.88 2.62
N VAL A 746 -22.77 13.93 3.46
CA VAL A 746 -24.16 13.59 3.14
C VAL A 746 -24.86 14.53 2.15
N ALA A 747 -24.28 15.71 1.88
CA ALA A 747 -24.79 16.68 0.91
C ALA A 747 -24.19 16.53 -0.50
N LEU A 748 -23.31 15.53 -0.70
CA LEU A 748 -22.63 15.31 -1.97
C LEU A 748 -23.66 15.07 -3.08
N THR A 749 -23.39 15.68 -4.24
CA THR A 749 -24.18 15.53 -5.46
C THR A 749 -23.33 15.08 -6.64
N SER A 750 -22.03 15.37 -6.61
CA SER A 750 -21.10 15.04 -7.68
C SER A 750 -19.72 14.73 -7.11
N LEU A 751 -19.17 13.58 -7.48
CA LEU A 751 -17.75 13.24 -7.34
C LEU A 751 -17.21 12.95 -8.74
N ASN A 752 -16.18 13.69 -9.15
CA ASN A 752 -15.60 13.55 -10.48
C ASN A 752 -14.09 13.29 -10.39
N ALA A 753 -13.69 12.05 -10.69
CA ALA A 753 -12.31 11.60 -10.74
C ALA A 753 -11.79 11.35 -12.17
N SER A 754 -12.45 11.87 -13.20
CA SER A 754 -12.13 11.62 -14.62
C SER A 754 -10.73 12.02 -15.08
N SER A 755 -9.96 12.71 -14.22
CA SER A 755 -8.58 13.09 -14.47
C SER A 755 -7.55 12.29 -13.66
N MET A 756 -8.00 11.33 -12.85
CA MET A 756 -7.13 10.37 -12.19
C MET A 756 -6.60 9.36 -13.21
N THR A 757 -5.32 9.03 -13.07
CA THR A 757 -4.65 8.01 -13.89
C THR A 757 -4.41 6.69 -13.14
N ALA A 758 -4.68 6.68 -11.84
CA ALA A 758 -4.61 5.51 -10.96
C ALA A 758 -5.99 5.24 -10.33
N ALA A 759 -6.12 4.08 -9.69
CA ALA A 759 -7.40 3.59 -9.16
C ALA A 759 -7.97 4.47 -8.02
N LEU A 760 -9.28 4.70 -8.08
CA LEU A 760 -10.10 5.27 -7.02
C LEU A 760 -10.97 4.18 -6.40
N THR A 761 -10.89 4.02 -5.09
CA THR A 761 -11.91 3.32 -4.29
C THR A 761 -12.70 4.35 -3.50
N ALA A 762 -14.00 4.47 -3.76
CA ALA A 762 -14.86 5.46 -3.11
C ALA A 762 -16.21 4.86 -2.73
N THR A 763 -16.62 5.10 -1.48
CA THR A 763 -17.98 4.79 -0.99
C THR A 763 -18.65 6.08 -0.54
N THR A 764 -19.80 6.41 -1.14
CA THR A 764 -20.59 7.61 -0.79
C THR A 764 -21.89 7.25 -0.08
N ASN A 765 -22.45 8.23 0.62
CA ASN A 765 -23.67 8.09 1.42
C ASN A 765 -24.56 9.35 1.29
N GLY A 766 -24.68 9.88 0.07
CA GLY A 766 -25.46 11.07 -0.20
C GLY A 766 -26.93 10.92 0.19
N THR A 767 -27.51 12.01 0.67
CA THR A 767 -28.95 12.09 0.98
C THR A 767 -29.82 12.40 -0.24
N VAL A 768 -29.18 12.81 -1.34
CA VAL A 768 -29.75 13.08 -2.66
C VAL A 768 -29.08 12.19 -3.70
N ALA A 769 -29.64 12.11 -4.91
CA ALA A 769 -29.02 11.34 -5.99
C ALA A 769 -27.67 11.96 -6.40
N GLU A 770 -26.67 11.11 -6.53
CA GLU A 770 -25.28 11.48 -6.81
C GLU A 770 -24.88 11.12 -8.24
N THR A 771 -23.89 11.84 -8.80
CA THR A 771 -23.15 11.41 -9.99
C THR A 771 -21.69 11.20 -9.60
N ILE A 772 -21.22 9.97 -9.74
CA ILE A 772 -19.86 9.54 -9.43
C ILE A 772 -19.18 9.09 -10.71
N THR A 773 -18.00 9.65 -10.97
CA THR A 773 -17.19 9.32 -12.15
C THR A 773 -15.80 8.92 -11.70
N GLY A 774 -15.34 7.74 -12.09
CA GLY A 774 -13.96 7.27 -11.93
C GLY A 774 -13.01 7.91 -12.95
N GLY A 775 -11.79 7.40 -13.03
CA GLY A 775 -10.68 7.85 -13.86
C GLY A 775 -10.31 6.85 -14.96
N SER A 776 -9.01 6.70 -15.21
CA SER A 776 -8.47 5.69 -16.13
C SER A 776 -7.85 4.47 -15.42
N GLY A 777 -8.01 4.39 -14.09
CA GLY A 777 -7.55 3.27 -13.27
C GLY A 777 -8.65 2.23 -13.12
N ASN A 778 -8.35 1.10 -12.50
CA ASN A 778 -9.38 0.11 -12.14
C ASN A 778 -10.11 0.58 -10.88
N ASP A 779 -11.25 1.24 -11.05
CA ASP A 779 -11.93 1.91 -9.96
C ASP A 779 -12.94 1.01 -9.24
N VAL A 780 -13.17 1.29 -7.96
CA VAL A 780 -14.18 0.61 -7.14
C VAL A 780 -15.13 1.67 -6.57
N LEU A 781 -16.30 1.79 -7.18
CA LEU A 781 -17.26 2.83 -6.86
C LEU A 781 -18.51 2.22 -6.23
N THR A 782 -18.88 2.70 -5.05
CA THR A 782 -20.05 2.22 -4.30
C THR A 782 -20.96 3.37 -3.90
N THR A 783 -22.26 3.24 -4.21
CA THR A 783 -23.30 4.17 -3.73
C THR A 783 -24.47 3.45 -3.08
N SER A 784 -25.28 4.22 -2.34
CA SER A 784 -26.37 3.67 -1.53
C SER A 784 -27.76 4.20 -1.89
N LYS A 785 -27.90 5.15 -2.84
CA LYS A 785 -29.16 5.85 -3.07
C LYS A 785 -29.78 5.53 -4.42
N SER A 786 -31.11 5.44 -4.44
CA SER A 786 -31.87 5.32 -5.69
C SER A 786 -31.69 6.58 -6.55
N GLY A 787 -31.44 6.40 -7.85
CA GLY A 787 -31.24 7.49 -8.79
C GLY A 787 -29.79 7.92 -8.96
N ASP A 788 -28.84 7.31 -8.23
CA ASP A 788 -27.42 7.56 -8.41
C ASP A 788 -26.96 7.15 -9.81
N VAL A 789 -25.93 7.83 -10.30
CA VAL A 789 -25.24 7.55 -11.56
C VAL A 789 -23.79 7.25 -11.26
N LEU A 790 -23.32 6.05 -11.61
CA LEU A 790 -21.91 5.67 -11.54
C LEU A 790 -21.37 5.51 -12.96
N ILE A 791 -20.20 6.09 -13.19
CA ILE A 791 -19.45 6.02 -14.44
C ILE A 791 -18.05 5.54 -14.07
N GLY A 792 -17.65 4.35 -14.52
CA GLY A 792 -16.32 3.79 -14.26
C GLY A 792 -15.23 4.61 -14.94
N GLY A 793 -15.13 4.52 -16.26
CA GLY A 793 -14.17 5.31 -17.04
C GLY A 793 -13.40 4.42 -18.01
N GLU A 794 -12.07 4.52 -17.98
CA GLU A 794 -11.22 3.49 -18.60
C GLU A 794 -10.67 2.60 -17.47
N GLY A 795 -10.40 1.34 -17.74
CA GLY A 795 -9.95 0.40 -16.71
C GLY A 795 -10.98 -0.70 -16.47
N ASN A 796 -10.63 -1.69 -15.66
CA ASN A 796 -11.57 -2.73 -15.26
C ASN A 796 -12.27 -2.28 -13.97
N ASP A 797 -13.42 -1.64 -14.10
CA ASP A 797 -14.09 -0.98 -12.98
C ASP A 797 -15.03 -1.93 -12.24
N THR A 798 -15.25 -1.70 -10.95
CA THR A 798 -16.27 -2.38 -10.15
C THR A 798 -17.29 -1.36 -9.65
N LEU A 799 -18.52 -1.46 -10.16
CA LEU A 799 -19.60 -0.54 -9.87
C LEU A 799 -20.67 -1.23 -9.03
N THR A 800 -20.85 -0.75 -7.80
CA THR A 800 -21.85 -1.25 -6.84
C THR A 800 -22.88 -0.17 -6.55
N GLY A 801 -24.14 -0.50 -6.74
CA GLY A 801 -25.24 0.41 -6.44
C GLY A 801 -26.49 -0.31 -5.98
N THR A 802 -27.53 0.48 -5.69
CA THR A 802 -28.83 -0.03 -5.22
C THR A 802 -29.86 -0.12 -6.37
N GLU A 803 -31.14 -0.32 -6.07
CA GLU A 803 -32.17 -0.26 -7.11
C GLU A 803 -32.31 1.17 -7.70
N LEU A 804 -32.75 1.26 -8.95
CA LEU A 804 -32.95 2.53 -9.68
C LEU A 804 -31.67 3.38 -9.87
N VAL A 805 -30.49 2.80 -9.73
CA VAL A 805 -29.22 3.43 -10.14
C VAL A 805 -28.97 3.24 -11.64
N THR A 806 -28.15 4.12 -12.20
CA THR A 806 -27.63 4.03 -13.57
C THR A 806 -26.13 3.78 -13.54
N LEU A 807 -25.69 2.66 -14.09
CA LEU A 807 -24.28 2.28 -14.16
C LEU A 807 -23.77 2.35 -15.60
N THR A 808 -22.57 2.87 -15.79
CA THR A 808 -21.85 2.93 -17.07
C THR A 808 -20.43 2.47 -16.78
N GLY A 809 -20.01 1.33 -17.31
CA GLY A 809 -18.68 0.80 -17.07
C GLY A 809 -17.62 1.64 -17.77
N GLY A 810 -17.82 1.85 -19.07
CA GLY A 810 -16.88 2.55 -19.93
C GLY A 810 -16.03 1.58 -20.73
N ALA A 811 -14.71 1.79 -20.75
CA ALA A 811 -13.77 0.99 -21.52
C ALA A 811 -12.97 0.06 -20.62
N GLY A 812 -13.14 -1.24 -20.78
CA GLY A 812 -12.42 -2.25 -20.02
C GLY A 812 -13.29 -3.48 -19.86
N ASN A 813 -12.95 -4.35 -18.92
CA ASN A 813 -13.83 -5.45 -18.51
C ASN A 813 -14.40 -5.11 -17.14
N ASP A 814 -15.61 -4.58 -17.13
CA ASP A 814 -16.21 -4.01 -15.91
C ASP A 814 -17.03 -5.03 -15.14
N ILE A 815 -17.19 -4.82 -13.83
CA ILE A 815 -18.01 -5.63 -12.94
C ILE A 815 -19.16 -4.78 -12.40
N PHE A 816 -20.39 -5.13 -12.77
CA PHE A 816 -21.61 -4.52 -12.24
C PHE A 816 -22.19 -5.40 -11.13
N VAL A 817 -22.21 -4.91 -9.89
CA VAL A 817 -22.65 -5.68 -8.71
C VAL A 817 -24.12 -5.45 -8.44
N ALA A 818 -24.93 -6.50 -8.60
CA ALA A 818 -26.39 -6.50 -8.51
C ALA A 818 -26.90 -7.21 -7.24
N ASP A 819 -26.46 -6.73 -6.07
CA ASP A 819 -26.73 -7.41 -4.79
C ASP A 819 -28.02 -6.93 -4.10
N THR A 820 -28.60 -5.83 -4.57
CA THR A 820 -29.80 -5.23 -3.97
C THR A 820 -31.07 -5.85 -4.53
N VAL A 821 -31.93 -6.37 -3.64
CA VAL A 821 -33.27 -6.88 -4.00
C VAL A 821 -34.15 -5.77 -4.56
N SER A 822 -34.98 -6.11 -5.56
CA SER A 822 -35.88 -5.18 -6.20
C SER A 822 -37.14 -4.96 -5.36
N SER A 823 -37.45 -3.71 -5.01
CA SER A 823 -38.65 -3.35 -4.24
C SER A 823 -39.96 -3.76 -4.94
N ASN A 824 -39.95 -3.80 -6.27
CA ASN A 824 -41.02 -4.33 -7.11
C ASN A 824 -40.49 -4.65 -8.51
N VAL A 825 -41.33 -5.24 -9.36
CA VAL A 825 -40.96 -5.67 -10.71
C VAL A 825 -40.42 -4.54 -11.60
N ASN A 826 -40.73 -3.27 -11.32
CA ASN A 826 -40.28 -2.12 -12.10
C ASN A 826 -39.12 -1.35 -11.45
N SER A 827 -38.58 -1.85 -10.34
CA SER A 827 -37.49 -1.20 -9.60
C SER A 827 -36.22 -2.04 -9.76
N TYR A 828 -35.40 -1.61 -10.71
CA TYR A 828 -34.19 -2.30 -11.12
C TYR A 828 -33.08 -1.28 -11.38
N MET A 829 -31.83 -1.71 -11.23
CA MET A 829 -30.70 -0.95 -11.71
C MET A 829 -30.62 -1.01 -13.24
N THR A 830 -30.04 0.01 -13.86
CA THR A 830 -29.85 0.08 -15.31
C THR A 830 -28.37 0.18 -15.64
N ILE A 831 -27.86 -0.79 -16.40
CA ILE A 831 -26.53 -0.76 -17.01
C ILE A 831 -26.69 -0.21 -18.43
N THR A 832 -25.92 0.82 -18.79
CA THR A 832 -26.15 1.59 -20.02
C THR A 832 -25.33 1.12 -21.22
N ASP A 833 -24.20 0.46 -20.98
CA ASP A 833 -23.18 0.18 -21.97
C ASP A 833 -22.57 -1.22 -21.87
N ALA A 834 -23.28 -2.18 -21.27
CA ALA A 834 -22.85 -3.57 -21.17
C ALA A 834 -22.38 -4.12 -22.53
N THR A 835 -21.11 -4.51 -22.62
CA THR A 835 -20.44 -5.02 -23.81
C THR A 835 -19.72 -6.35 -23.55
N ALA A 836 -19.19 -6.97 -24.60
CA ALA A 836 -18.44 -8.22 -24.49
C ALA A 836 -17.13 -7.99 -23.69
N GLY A 837 -16.91 -8.81 -22.66
CA GLY A 837 -15.83 -8.64 -21.69
C GLY A 837 -16.31 -8.32 -20.27
N ASP A 838 -17.46 -7.63 -20.16
CA ASP A 838 -18.04 -7.22 -18.88
C ASP A 838 -18.64 -8.38 -18.10
N TYR A 839 -18.80 -8.16 -16.80
CA TYR A 839 -19.36 -9.09 -15.83
C TYR A 839 -20.55 -8.47 -15.10
N ILE A 840 -21.60 -9.26 -14.92
CA ILE A 840 -22.70 -8.94 -14.02
C ILE A 840 -22.64 -9.91 -12.85
N LYS A 841 -22.46 -9.37 -11.64
CA LYS A 841 -22.34 -10.15 -10.42
C LYS A 841 -23.66 -10.17 -9.65
N PHE A 842 -24.12 -11.36 -9.28
CA PHE A 842 -25.25 -11.55 -8.38
C PHE A 842 -24.77 -12.38 -7.19
N THR A 843 -24.40 -11.74 -6.08
CA THR A 843 -23.81 -12.46 -4.94
C THR A 843 -24.75 -13.57 -4.44
N GLY A 844 -24.21 -14.79 -4.39
CA GLY A 844 -24.92 -16.02 -4.00
C GLY A 844 -25.71 -16.69 -5.11
N ALA A 845 -25.44 -16.40 -6.38
CA ALA A 845 -26.09 -17.07 -7.51
C ALA A 845 -25.61 -18.52 -7.71
N ASP A 846 -26.54 -19.42 -8.02
CA ASP A 846 -26.24 -20.85 -8.19
C ASP A 846 -26.02 -21.22 -9.66
N SER A 847 -26.82 -20.66 -10.58
CA SER A 847 -26.68 -20.91 -12.02
C SER A 847 -27.30 -19.84 -12.91
N PHE A 848 -27.03 -19.91 -14.22
CA PHE A 848 -27.60 -19.03 -15.24
C PHE A 848 -28.25 -19.82 -16.39
N ALA A 849 -29.52 -19.56 -16.64
CA ALA A 849 -30.27 -20.09 -17.78
C ALA A 849 -29.95 -19.27 -19.04
N SER A 850 -29.05 -19.79 -19.89
CA SER A 850 -28.63 -19.10 -21.11
C SER A 850 -29.72 -18.99 -22.20
N SER A 851 -30.83 -19.71 -22.11
CA SER A 851 -31.94 -19.57 -23.05
C SER A 851 -32.86 -18.42 -22.66
N ALA A 852 -33.14 -17.51 -23.59
CA ALA A 852 -34.07 -16.40 -23.37
C ALA A 852 -35.50 -16.87 -23.11
N VAL A 853 -36.20 -16.19 -22.20
CA VAL A 853 -37.65 -16.35 -22.04
C VAL A 853 -38.35 -15.64 -23.20
N GLU A 854 -39.16 -16.38 -23.96
CA GLU A 854 -39.94 -15.86 -25.08
C GLU A 854 -41.45 -15.97 -24.81
N LEU A 855 -42.17 -14.85 -24.91
CA LEU A 855 -43.62 -14.80 -24.77
C LEU A 855 -44.30 -14.18 -26.00
N GLY A 856 -45.63 -14.33 -26.08
CA GLY A 856 -46.42 -13.75 -27.16
C GLY A 856 -46.37 -12.21 -27.17
N SER A 857 -46.64 -11.59 -28.32
CA SER A 857 -46.55 -10.14 -28.52
C SER A 857 -47.53 -9.28 -27.67
N THR A 858 -48.43 -9.90 -26.92
CA THR A 858 -49.36 -9.23 -25.99
C THR A 858 -48.90 -9.29 -24.53
N ALA A 859 -47.80 -9.99 -24.25
CA ALA A 859 -47.24 -10.12 -22.91
C ALA A 859 -46.76 -8.75 -22.40
N VAL A 860 -46.99 -8.48 -21.13
CA VAL A 860 -46.47 -7.30 -20.43
C VAL A 860 -45.20 -7.65 -19.66
N PHE A 861 -44.48 -6.65 -19.15
CA PHE A 861 -43.24 -6.84 -18.39
C PHE A 861 -43.38 -7.87 -17.25
N GLN A 862 -44.49 -7.79 -16.50
CA GLN A 862 -44.78 -8.72 -15.41
C GLN A 862 -44.92 -10.18 -15.88
N ASP A 863 -45.47 -10.41 -17.09
CA ASP A 863 -45.62 -11.78 -17.62
C ASP A 863 -44.23 -12.39 -17.88
N TYR A 864 -43.29 -11.60 -18.42
CA TYR A 864 -41.91 -12.03 -18.62
C TYR A 864 -41.17 -12.30 -17.32
N ALA A 865 -41.27 -11.39 -16.33
CA ALA A 865 -40.62 -11.58 -15.03
C ALA A 865 -41.16 -12.82 -14.29
N ASN A 866 -42.47 -13.06 -14.33
CA ASN A 866 -43.07 -14.25 -13.72
C ASN A 866 -42.67 -15.54 -14.43
N GLU A 867 -42.63 -15.53 -15.76
CA GLU A 867 -42.21 -16.71 -16.53
C GLU A 867 -40.72 -17.01 -16.29
N ALA A 868 -39.86 -15.98 -16.17
CA ALA A 868 -38.45 -16.15 -15.84
C ALA A 868 -38.25 -16.90 -14.52
N ILE A 869 -38.94 -16.45 -13.45
CA ILE A 869 -38.92 -17.10 -12.13
C ILE A 869 -39.47 -18.53 -12.22
N ASN A 870 -40.59 -18.75 -12.92
CA ASN A 870 -41.22 -20.06 -13.05
C ASN A 870 -40.35 -21.12 -13.77
N LEU A 871 -39.31 -20.70 -14.50
CA LEU A 871 -38.43 -21.59 -15.27
C LEU A 871 -37.12 -21.96 -14.54
N ILE A 872 -36.83 -21.35 -13.40
CA ILE A 872 -35.56 -21.49 -12.67
C ILE A 872 -35.80 -21.86 -11.19
N GLY A 873 -34.76 -22.28 -10.47
CA GLY A 873 -34.83 -22.56 -9.04
C GLY A 873 -34.33 -21.40 -8.17
N ALA A 874 -34.28 -21.63 -6.85
CA ALA A 874 -33.67 -20.68 -5.92
C ALA A 874 -32.23 -20.33 -6.33
N ASN A 875 -31.90 -19.04 -6.24
CA ASN A 875 -30.65 -18.39 -6.63
C ASN A 875 -30.22 -18.55 -8.09
N ASP A 876 -31.05 -19.15 -8.94
CA ASP A 876 -30.78 -19.21 -10.36
C ASP A 876 -31.17 -17.88 -11.04
N ILE A 877 -30.57 -17.64 -12.21
CA ILE A 877 -30.80 -16.44 -13.01
C ILE A 877 -31.38 -16.81 -14.37
N ALA A 878 -32.42 -16.10 -14.81
CA ALA A 878 -32.93 -16.14 -16.17
C ALA A 878 -32.90 -14.75 -16.83
N TRP A 879 -33.09 -14.71 -18.15
CA TRP A 879 -33.10 -13.45 -18.89
C TRP A 879 -34.17 -13.39 -19.97
N PHE A 880 -34.57 -12.17 -20.32
CA PHE A 880 -35.53 -11.90 -21.39
C PHE A 880 -35.28 -10.54 -22.05
N GLN A 881 -35.92 -10.32 -23.19
CA GLN A 881 -35.90 -9.03 -23.89
C GLN A 881 -37.30 -8.42 -23.92
N PHE A 882 -37.42 -7.15 -23.56
CA PHE A 882 -38.67 -6.41 -23.53
C PHE A 882 -38.45 -4.95 -23.91
N ASP A 883 -39.31 -4.42 -24.78
CA ASP A 883 -39.31 -2.99 -25.20
C ASP A 883 -37.93 -2.44 -25.60
N GLY A 884 -37.18 -3.23 -26.39
CA GLY A 884 -35.86 -2.82 -26.90
C GLY A 884 -34.70 -2.96 -25.91
N ASN A 885 -34.90 -3.55 -24.74
CA ASN A 885 -33.89 -3.74 -23.70
C ASN A 885 -33.81 -5.21 -23.25
N THR A 886 -32.73 -5.57 -22.56
CA THR A 886 -32.47 -6.91 -22.03
C THR A 886 -32.55 -6.87 -20.51
N TYR A 887 -33.11 -7.92 -19.90
CA TYR A 887 -33.33 -7.97 -18.46
C TYR A 887 -32.86 -9.32 -17.92
N LEU A 888 -32.18 -9.29 -16.77
CA LEU A 888 -31.84 -10.47 -15.98
C LEU A 888 -32.68 -10.48 -14.70
N VAL A 889 -33.12 -11.66 -14.28
CA VAL A 889 -33.92 -11.87 -13.09
C VAL A 889 -33.33 -13.02 -12.28
N MET A 890 -33.08 -12.80 -11.00
CA MET A 890 -32.67 -13.81 -10.03
C MET A 890 -33.83 -14.11 -9.07
N ASP A 891 -34.20 -15.38 -8.92
CA ASP A 891 -35.12 -15.83 -7.87
C ASP A 891 -34.31 -16.06 -6.58
N LYS A 892 -34.58 -15.37 -5.47
CA LYS A 892 -33.88 -15.65 -4.20
C LYS A 892 -34.65 -16.60 -3.26
N THR A 893 -35.84 -17.05 -3.65
CA THR A 893 -36.84 -17.57 -2.72
C THR A 893 -37.55 -18.86 -3.13
N ASP A 894 -37.22 -19.44 -4.29
CA ASP A 894 -37.80 -20.68 -4.84
C ASP A 894 -39.32 -20.56 -5.07
N THR A 895 -39.73 -19.48 -5.72
CA THR A 895 -41.15 -19.19 -5.99
C THR A 895 -41.50 -19.39 -7.46
N THR A 896 -42.78 -19.29 -7.83
CA THR A 896 -43.21 -19.48 -9.24
C THR A 896 -43.62 -18.18 -9.91
N VAL A 897 -43.46 -17.04 -9.24
CA VAL A 897 -43.77 -15.69 -9.73
C VAL A 897 -42.81 -14.72 -9.08
N PHE A 898 -42.53 -13.60 -9.74
CA PHE A 898 -41.66 -12.57 -9.16
C PHE A 898 -42.20 -12.07 -7.82
N THR A 899 -41.34 -12.07 -6.81
CA THR A 899 -41.66 -11.70 -5.45
C THR A 899 -40.93 -10.43 -5.03
N GLU A 900 -41.71 -9.39 -4.73
CA GLU A 900 -41.23 -8.08 -4.32
C GLU A 900 -40.35 -8.15 -3.05
N ASN A 901 -39.27 -7.36 -3.02
CA ASN A 901 -38.28 -7.26 -1.93
C ASN A 901 -37.49 -8.55 -1.65
N GLN A 902 -37.50 -9.48 -2.59
CA GLN A 902 -36.82 -10.77 -2.46
C GLN A 902 -36.02 -11.06 -3.73
N ASP A 903 -36.66 -10.97 -4.89
CA ASP A 903 -36.01 -11.22 -6.16
C ASP A 903 -35.27 -9.99 -6.69
N VAL A 904 -34.31 -10.20 -7.57
CA VAL A 904 -33.48 -9.13 -8.16
C VAL A 904 -33.80 -9.01 -9.65
N ILE A 905 -33.97 -7.79 -10.16
CA ILE A 905 -34.01 -7.50 -11.60
C ILE A 905 -32.93 -6.50 -11.96
N VAL A 906 -32.21 -6.78 -13.06
CA VAL A 906 -31.23 -5.87 -13.67
C VAL A 906 -31.65 -5.59 -15.10
N LYS A 907 -31.59 -4.33 -15.51
CA LYS A 907 -31.79 -3.91 -16.90
C LYS A 907 -30.46 -3.65 -17.58
N LEU A 908 -30.27 -4.20 -18.77
CA LEU A 908 -29.24 -3.81 -19.72
C LEU A 908 -29.87 -3.00 -20.85
N THR A 909 -29.29 -1.85 -21.16
CA THR A 909 -29.77 -0.98 -22.23
C THR A 909 -29.47 -1.59 -23.59
N GLY A 910 -30.51 -1.76 -24.41
CA GLY A 910 -30.39 -2.38 -25.74
C GLY A 910 -30.65 -3.89 -25.77
N LEU A 911 -30.65 -4.43 -26.99
CA LEU A 911 -30.88 -5.85 -27.24
C LEU A 911 -29.53 -6.57 -27.25
N ILE A 912 -29.20 -7.17 -26.12
CA ILE A 912 -27.99 -7.96 -25.88
C ILE A 912 -28.41 -9.42 -25.83
N ASP A 913 -27.74 -10.26 -26.62
CA ASP A 913 -28.00 -11.70 -26.67
C ASP A 913 -27.10 -12.42 -25.66
N LEU A 914 -27.69 -12.92 -24.57
CA LEU A 914 -26.95 -13.60 -23.50
C LEU A 914 -26.88 -15.12 -23.71
N SER A 915 -27.28 -15.64 -24.88
CA SER A 915 -27.25 -17.08 -25.15
C SER A 915 -25.87 -17.70 -25.19
N THR A 916 -24.83 -16.86 -25.34
CA THR A 916 -23.42 -17.27 -25.32
C THR A 916 -22.66 -16.82 -24.08
N ALA A 917 -23.33 -16.12 -23.16
CA ALA A 917 -22.74 -15.71 -21.89
C ALA A 917 -22.39 -16.94 -21.03
N THR A 918 -21.31 -16.84 -20.26
CA THR A 918 -20.86 -17.92 -19.36
C THR A 918 -21.03 -17.51 -17.90
N PHE A 919 -21.46 -18.45 -17.07
CA PHE A 919 -21.57 -18.25 -15.63
C PHE A 919 -20.39 -18.88 -14.88
N ASN A 920 -19.84 -18.14 -13.93
CA ASN A 920 -18.81 -18.59 -13.01
C ASN A 920 -19.42 -18.74 -11.61
N ASP A 921 -19.57 -19.98 -11.16
CA ASP A 921 -20.17 -20.38 -9.88
C ASP A 921 -19.29 -20.06 -8.66
N THR A 922 -18.02 -19.72 -8.86
CA THR A 922 -17.10 -19.37 -7.77
C THR A 922 -17.08 -17.86 -7.52
N ALA A 923 -17.32 -17.06 -8.56
CA ALA A 923 -17.33 -15.60 -8.48
C ALA A 923 -18.74 -14.99 -8.49
N ASP A 924 -19.76 -15.83 -8.70
CA ASP A 924 -21.17 -15.46 -8.92
C ASP A 924 -21.37 -14.47 -10.08
N THR A 925 -20.59 -14.62 -11.14
CA THR A 925 -20.55 -13.67 -12.27
C THR A 925 -21.03 -14.29 -13.57
N ILE A 926 -21.78 -13.50 -14.34
CA ILE A 926 -22.11 -13.76 -15.75
C ILE A 926 -21.18 -12.91 -16.61
N GLN A 927 -20.33 -13.56 -17.41
CA GLN A 927 -19.46 -12.90 -18.39
C GLN A 927 -20.17 -12.74 -19.74
N LEU A 928 -20.13 -11.54 -20.31
CA LEU A 928 -20.74 -11.19 -21.59
C LEU A 928 -19.78 -11.47 -22.77
N PHE A 929 -20.31 -11.96 -23.90
CA PHE A 929 -19.55 -12.35 -25.11
C PHE A 929 -20.10 -11.78 -26.41
#